data_AF-A0A673NI25-F1
#
_entry.id   AF-A0A673NI25-F1
#
_cell.length_a   1.000
_cell.length_b   1.000
_cell.length_c   1.000
_cell.angle_alpha   90.00
_cell.angle_beta   90.00
_cell.angle_gamma   90.00
#
_symmetry.space_group_name_H-M   'P 1'
#
loop_
_entity.id
_entity.type
_entity.pdbx_description
1 polymer ?
#
loop_
_entity_poly.entity_id
_entity_poly.type
_entity_poly.pdbx_seq_one_letter_code
_entity_poly.pdbx_strand_id
1 'polypeptide(L)'
;SCNELIGRLCLDFSPTFDSHCSRDKPGKENNTSIPVLRLLQFSRSPFVSFGTIKLGSSKSLPLRIENPTDDATMTVIVDKISASNGFSVDQRSFTIQPEDSIILTVTWTPVEEGGVRELLCFVANGIVKHQAILLGKAEATKKKKKTLWDSIKSKKGVPAPSKEKKRFRAVMTKNTVMKEYIAIKTAAICIQSAFRGMMVRKQIAERHKSAKMIQKTCRAYKQRHDYLTLRNATIRVQQQYRAIVSARQQHKRYCSLRSAAITLQSMYRGLRVRKEIDRKHKAASVIQAMYKMYRTRVPFQAMKLAALVIQRQYRCHLLRKEARENFLKLRRSATAIQAIYRGNRTRRDIARMNFAATVIQRKYLAHKQRKRFLSIRAAVEFCQRHYRSVLVARRDRRDYFANCRAVVAIQATFRGMQVRRQIRREHEAATIIQSHVRKHILKLRFQRLRRAVCTVQQRFRANKMMRREMAALQEQKSAALILQAAYRGMKSRQTLKQMHQAATTVQVTFRAYSACKRYLAMKCAAIVIQRRFHATKVAKQQRKHFLEMYHGALVLQACYRGLKVRRQLLQQRQAAVLIQSYFRRHKEMVKYQAMRLSAIIIQSHYRSYIQATADRENYLRLRKSAIMLQAAFRGHSLRRQLAEKQEASIIIQAMRRYQQVRNAAVCLQKSFRGMKGRELSRRSKARFLKEKAAAIAIQSAYRGHCARVQHAKMQANAAVIQKWYRSLKLVQKDRNGFVALKQATLTLQSALRGMLARRLAKRRWAAIKIQSALWRGHCSRKHHDTSKVISMRRRLRKVNQRVKEEDKLCNKTTTALSYLLGLQNYAYILAALKHLDTATRLSPECCERLVESGATHTIFTLIRSCNRSVPSMEIITLSIQVLLNLSKYNRTIDAVYDVDSSVETLLELLQIYREKAGDKVAEKGGSIFTKACFLLVLLVQDERRAMEVRKLPKVSDRIRSIYRLTLRKYKMDAERNKVKQKMNTSLNGSFLLQATPRKSKPVARFAPDWVLRRDKLKDIVDPLRAIQMLANALAIVP
;
A
#
# COMPACT_ATOMS: atom_id res chain seq x y z
N SER A 1 -19.87 54.15 73.68
CA SER A 1 -20.26 54.69 72.37
C SER A 1 -20.08 53.61 71.33
N CYS A 2 -21.18 53.04 70.86
CA CYS A 2 -21.91 53.48 69.65
C CYS A 2 -21.17 52.99 68.40
N ASN A 3 -21.65 51.93 67.76
CA ASN A 3 -22.83 51.84 66.88
C ASN A 3 -22.44 52.06 65.42
N GLU A 4 -23.23 51.41 64.56
CA GLU A 4 -23.37 51.63 63.12
C GLU A 4 -22.41 50.83 62.23
N LEU A 5 -22.86 50.13 61.18
CA LEU A 5 -24.20 49.85 60.64
C LEU A 5 -24.01 48.70 59.63
N ILE A 6 -24.97 47.77 59.59
CA ILE A 6 -25.69 47.26 58.38
C ILE A 6 -24.83 46.95 57.14
N GLY A 7 -24.82 45.77 56.54
CA GLY A 7 -25.89 44.78 56.38
C GLY A 7 -26.05 44.42 54.90
N ARG A 8 -26.74 43.29 54.64
CA ARG A 8 -27.15 42.69 53.35
C ARG A 8 -26.07 41.87 52.62
N LEU A 9 -26.29 40.63 52.20
CA LEU A 9 -27.51 39.81 52.06
C LEU A 9 -27.11 38.31 52.18
N CYS A 10 -27.89 37.58 53.00
CA CYS A 10 -28.44 36.24 52.79
C CYS A 10 -28.20 35.61 51.41
N LEU A 11 -28.09 34.30 51.20
CA LEU A 11 -28.30 33.05 51.94
C LEU A 11 -27.80 31.99 50.91
N ASP A 12 -27.26 30.81 51.25
CA ASP A 12 -28.13 29.65 51.52
C ASP A 12 -27.31 28.38 51.85
N PHE A 13 -27.81 27.70 52.89
CA PHE A 13 -27.82 26.27 53.20
C PHE A 13 -26.51 25.48 53.46
N SER A 14 -26.24 25.31 54.76
CA SER A 14 -25.71 24.06 55.36
C SER A 14 -26.84 22.97 55.36
N PRO A 15 -26.56 21.64 55.41
CA PRO A 15 -26.22 21.00 56.68
C PRO A 15 -25.30 19.76 56.63
N THR A 16 -24.71 19.52 57.80
CA THR A 16 -23.94 18.36 58.26
C THR A 16 -24.80 17.11 58.52
N PHE A 17 -24.23 15.89 58.46
CA PHE A 17 -24.26 14.85 59.53
C PHE A 17 -23.64 13.49 59.05
N ASP A 18 -22.54 13.06 59.70
CA ASP A 18 -22.34 11.73 60.35
C ASP A 18 -22.56 10.37 59.61
N SER A 19 -21.83 9.27 59.81
CA SER A 19 -21.25 8.69 61.04
C SER A 19 -20.31 7.51 60.74
N HIS A 20 -19.40 7.23 61.67
CA HIS A 20 -18.67 5.96 61.84
C HIS A 20 -19.57 4.73 62.03
N CYS A 21 -19.07 3.52 61.73
CA CYS A 21 -19.44 2.34 62.54
C CYS A 21 -18.30 1.31 62.68
N SER A 22 -17.97 1.00 63.94
CA SER A 22 -17.11 -0.10 64.42
C SER A 22 -17.97 -1.09 65.21
N ARG A 23 -17.51 -2.34 65.31
CA ARG A 23 -18.17 -3.46 66.03
C ARG A 23 -17.88 -3.47 67.55
N ASP A 24 -18.97 -3.64 68.30
CA ASP A 24 -19.20 -4.34 69.59
C ASP A 24 -18.72 -3.79 70.96
N LYS A 25 -19.71 -3.20 71.69
CA LYS A 25 -20.26 -3.44 73.07
C LYS A 25 -19.33 -3.64 74.31
N PRO A 26 -19.82 -3.49 75.57
CA PRO A 26 -20.91 -2.69 76.16
C PRO A 26 -20.51 -1.95 77.48
N GLY A 27 -21.30 -0.98 77.95
CA GLY A 27 -21.19 -0.48 79.33
C GLY A 27 -21.95 0.81 79.64
N LYS A 28 -23.14 0.65 80.23
CA LYS A 28 -23.91 1.56 81.13
C LYS A 28 -23.59 3.06 81.10
N GLU A 29 -24.61 3.86 80.80
CA GLU A 29 -25.13 4.90 81.71
C GLU A 29 -26.51 5.38 81.22
N ASN A 30 -27.40 5.61 82.19
CA ASN A 30 -28.77 6.07 82.00
C ASN A 30 -28.76 7.55 81.55
N ASN A 31 -29.72 7.97 80.74
CA ASN A 31 -30.61 9.09 81.09
C ASN A 31 -31.74 9.24 80.07
N THR A 32 -32.92 9.42 80.64
CA THR A 32 -34.23 9.72 80.06
C THR A 32 -34.21 10.98 79.20
N SER A 33 -33.74 10.90 77.96
CA SER A 33 -34.01 11.91 76.93
C SER A 33 -34.90 11.31 75.86
N ILE A 34 -36.05 11.96 75.58
CA ILE A 34 -36.93 11.56 74.47
C ILE A 34 -36.09 11.54 73.18
N PRO A 35 -36.05 10.42 72.42
CA PRO A 35 -35.27 10.34 71.19
C PRO A 35 -35.78 11.38 70.19
N VAL A 36 -34.85 12.09 69.54
CA VAL A 36 -35.15 13.21 68.63
C VAL A 36 -34.69 12.89 67.20
N LEU A 37 -35.59 13.03 66.24
CA LEU A 37 -35.30 12.99 64.80
C LEU A 37 -35.30 14.41 64.25
N ARG A 38 -34.15 14.86 63.73
CA ARG A 38 -34.01 16.17 63.07
C ARG A 38 -34.14 16.01 61.57
N LEU A 39 -35.04 16.77 60.93
CA LEU A 39 -35.33 16.66 59.50
C LEU A 39 -34.27 17.40 58.63
N LEU A 40 -32.99 17.06 58.79
CA LEU A 40 -31.86 17.61 58.02
C LEU A 40 -31.30 16.57 57.04
N GLN A 41 -30.77 17.03 55.90
CA GLN A 41 -30.12 16.13 54.94
C GLN A 41 -28.88 15.49 55.60
N PHE A 42 -28.88 14.15 55.68
CA PHE A 42 -27.89 13.29 56.36
C PHE A 42 -28.01 13.14 57.90
N SER A 43 -29.13 13.55 58.52
CA SER A 43 -29.35 13.35 59.96
C SER A 43 -29.17 11.89 60.43
N ARG A 44 -28.57 11.67 61.61
CA ARG A 44 -28.51 10.34 62.23
C ARG A 44 -29.91 9.85 62.60
N SER A 45 -30.21 8.58 62.31
CA SER A 45 -31.45 7.93 62.74
C SER A 45 -31.45 7.67 64.25
N PRO A 46 -32.40 8.23 65.03
CA PRO A 46 -32.49 7.97 66.45
C PRO A 46 -33.00 6.54 66.71
N PHE A 47 -32.62 6.01 67.88
CA PHE A 47 -33.07 4.70 68.34
C PHE A 47 -34.20 4.87 69.35
N VAL A 48 -35.37 4.32 69.05
CA VAL A 48 -36.48 4.20 70.00
C VAL A 48 -36.44 2.79 70.56
N SER A 49 -35.95 2.66 71.81
CA SER A 49 -35.79 1.37 72.47
C SER A 49 -36.90 1.14 73.49
N PHE A 50 -37.81 0.22 73.17
CA PHE A 50 -38.92 -0.18 74.04
C PHE A 50 -38.45 -1.02 75.24
N GLY A 51 -37.22 -1.55 75.18
CA GLY A 51 -36.62 -2.40 76.20
C GLY A 51 -37.16 -3.82 76.15
N THR A 52 -37.13 -4.52 77.30
CA THR A 52 -37.72 -5.86 77.42
C THR A 52 -39.17 -5.75 77.87
N ILE A 53 -40.10 -6.29 77.09
CA ILE A 53 -41.54 -6.27 77.34
C ILE A 53 -42.06 -7.72 77.31
N LYS A 54 -43.15 -8.02 78.02
CA LYS A 54 -43.74 -9.37 78.01
C LYS A 54 -44.59 -9.56 76.76
N LEU A 55 -44.57 -10.76 76.20
CA LEU A 55 -45.37 -11.12 75.02
C LEU A 55 -46.86 -10.79 75.27
N GLY A 56 -47.52 -10.06 74.35
CA GLY A 56 -48.92 -9.64 74.46
C GLY A 56 -49.20 -8.31 75.21
N SER A 57 -48.18 -7.61 75.73
CA SER A 57 -48.34 -6.29 76.36
C SER A 57 -47.84 -5.15 75.46
N SER A 58 -48.53 -4.02 75.40
CA SER A 58 -48.14 -2.87 74.57
C SER A 58 -47.35 -1.83 75.36
N LYS A 59 -46.43 -1.14 74.70
CA LYS A 59 -45.72 0.02 75.25
C LYS A 59 -45.63 1.12 74.20
N SER A 60 -46.00 2.34 74.60
CA SER A 60 -45.90 3.53 73.76
C SER A 60 -44.75 4.40 74.24
N LEU A 61 -43.96 4.92 73.31
CA LEU A 61 -42.86 5.85 73.60
C LEU A 61 -42.93 7.06 72.65
N PRO A 62 -42.69 8.27 73.18
CA PRO A 62 -42.64 9.47 72.36
C PRO A 62 -41.34 9.50 71.52
N LEU A 63 -41.46 9.94 70.27
CA LEU A 63 -40.37 10.31 69.38
C LEU A 63 -40.57 11.78 68.99
N ARG A 64 -39.65 12.67 69.37
CA ARG A 64 -39.74 14.08 68.99
C ARG A 64 -39.17 14.26 67.59
N ILE A 65 -39.92 14.93 66.72
CA ILE A 65 -39.53 15.24 65.35
C ILE A 65 -39.38 16.76 65.27
N GLU A 66 -38.17 17.21 65.01
CA GLU A 66 -37.78 18.63 64.96
C GLU A 66 -37.59 19.05 63.50
N ASN A 67 -38.13 20.22 63.14
CA ASN A 67 -37.78 20.93 61.92
C ASN A 67 -36.80 22.07 62.26
N PRO A 68 -35.48 21.84 62.16
CA PRO A 68 -34.47 22.83 62.53
C PRO A 68 -34.11 23.78 61.39
N THR A 69 -34.98 23.95 60.38
CA THR A 69 -34.76 24.92 59.29
C THR A 69 -35.51 26.21 59.59
N ASP A 70 -34.91 27.36 59.26
CA ASP A 70 -35.36 28.68 59.71
C ASP A 70 -36.49 29.25 58.83
N ASP A 71 -36.61 28.77 57.58
CA ASP A 71 -37.38 29.49 56.54
C ASP A 71 -38.53 28.69 55.89
N ALA A 72 -38.70 27.39 56.17
CA ALA A 72 -39.66 26.53 55.45
C ALA A 72 -40.48 25.59 56.35
N THR A 73 -41.81 25.60 56.16
CA THR A 73 -42.71 24.61 56.78
C THR A 73 -42.52 23.24 56.14
N MET A 74 -42.46 22.19 56.96
CA MET A 74 -42.28 20.82 56.49
C MET A 74 -43.56 19.99 56.67
N THR A 75 -44.13 19.52 55.57
CA THR A 75 -45.14 18.45 55.53
C THR A 75 -44.44 17.10 55.63
N VAL A 76 -44.75 16.31 56.66
CA VAL A 76 -44.10 15.02 56.92
C VAL A 76 -45.12 13.90 56.83
N ILE A 77 -44.86 12.92 55.95
CA ILE A 77 -45.71 11.74 55.77
C ILE A 77 -44.94 10.48 56.19
N VAL A 78 -45.56 9.62 56.98
CA VAL A 78 -44.98 8.33 57.38
C VAL A 78 -45.22 7.29 56.28
N ASP A 79 -44.17 6.97 55.53
CA ASP A 79 -44.22 6.25 54.25
C ASP A 79 -44.35 4.72 54.42
N LYS A 80 -43.70 4.13 55.44
CA LYS A 80 -43.77 2.67 55.66
C LYS A 80 -43.66 2.29 57.14
N ILE A 81 -44.67 1.55 57.63
CA ILE A 81 -44.72 0.91 58.95
C ILE A 81 -45.08 -0.56 58.76
N SER A 82 -44.25 -1.48 59.25
CA SER A 82 -44.58 -2.91 59.20
C SER A 82 -45.53 -3.26 60.36
N ALA A 83 -46.83 -3.11 60.13
CA ALA A 83 -47.87 -3.50 61.08
C ALA A 83 -47.79 -5.00 61.47
N SER A 84 -47.24 -5.84 60.59
CA SER A 84 -46.99 -7.27 60.83
C SER A 84 -46.07 -7.55 62.04
N ASN A 85 -45.20 -6.60 62.40
CA ASN A 85 -44.25 -6.72 63.52
C ASN A 85 -44.78 -6.01 64.79
N GLY A 86 -46.05 -5.58 64.78
CA GLY A 86 -46.76 -5.04 65.93
C GLY A 86 -46.51 -3.56 66.24
N PHE A 87 -45.98 -2.78 65.29
CA PHE A 87 -45.72 -1.34 65.48
C PHE A 87 -46.81 -0.47 64.84
N SER A 88 -47.20 0.60 65.53
CA SER A 88 -48.12 1.62 65.05
C SER A 88 -47.71 3.03 65.51
N VAL A 89 -48.24 4.05 64.84
CA VAL A 89 -48.06 5.47 65.18
C VAL A 89 -49.42 6.16 65.26
N ASP A 90 -49.51 7.19 66.09
CA ASP A 90 -50.72 7.99 66.33
C ASP A 90 -51.11 8.88 65.15
N GLN A 91 -50.14 9.44 64.41
CA GLN A 91 -50.40 10.28 63.24
C GLN A 91 -49.52 9.91 62.04
N ARG A 92 -50.06 9.94 60.82
CA ARG A 92 -49.34 9.54 59.59
C ARG A 92 -48.96 10.71 58.68
N SER A 93 -49.58 11.86 58.83
CA SER A 93 -49.25 13.08 58.10
C SER A 93 -49.48 14.29 59.00
N PHE A 94 -48.50 15.18 59.09
CA PHE A 94 -48.58 16.41 59.89
C PHE A 94 -47.60 17.46 59.34
N THR A 95 -47.84 18.73 59.68
CA THR A 95 -47.01 19.87 59.28
C THR A 95 -46.29 20.47 60.47
N ILE A 96 -44.99 20.73 60.32
CA ILE A 96 -44.15 21.34 61.36
C ILE A 96 -43.66 22.69 60.85
N GLN A 97 -43.80 23.72 61.69
CA GLN A 97 -43.30 25.08 61.39
C GLN A 97 -41.76 25.15 61.49
N PRO A 98 -41.11 26.17 60.92
CA PRO A 98 -39.67 26.42 61.10
C PRO A 98 -39.27 26.50 62.57
N GLU A 99 -38.10 25.97 62.93
CA GLU A 99 -37.56 25.84 64.30
C GLU A 99 -38.46 25.15 65.36
N ASP A 100 -39.60 24.57 64.95
CA ASP A 100 -40.57 23.94 65.86
C ASP A 100 -40.45 22.41 65.90
N SER A 101 -41.11 21.77 66.87
CA SER A 101 -41.06 20.32 67.09
C SER A 101 -42.41 19.72 67.44
N ILE A 102 -42.69 18.55 66.87
CA ILE A 102 -43.88 17.75 67.20
C ILE A 102 -43.47 16.40 67.81
N ILE A 103 -44.27 15.86 68.72
CA ILE A 103 -44.02 14.55 69.31
C ILE A 103 -44.94 13.53 68.66
N LEU A 104 -44.34 12.53 68.03
CA LEU A 104 -45.04 11.39 67.47
C LEU A 104 -44.98 10.21 68.43
N THR A 105 -46.13 9.63 68.79
CA THR A 105 -46.18 8.51 69.72
C THR A 105 -46.09 7.19 68.97
N VAL A 106 -45.00 6.45 69.16
CA VAL A 106 -44.80 5.13 68.55
C VAL A 106 -45.16 4.05 69.55
N THR A 107 -46.09 3.17 69.17
CA THR A 107 -46.56 2.07 70.01
C THR A 107 -46.08 0.74 69.48
N TRP A 108 -45.58 -0.13 70.37
CA TRP A 108 -45.20 -1.49 70.03
C TRP A 108 -45.93 -2.52 70.88
N THR A 109 -46.55 -3.48 70.21
CA THR A 109 -47.22 -4.64 70.80
C THR A 109 -46.61 -5.91 70.18
N PRO A 110 -45.68 -6.60 70.87
CA PRO A 110 -44.98 -7.74 70.31
C PRO A 110 -45.91 -8.93 70.09
N VAL A 111 -45.93 -9.41 68.84
CA VAL A 111 -46.74 -10.56 68.40
C VAL A 111 -45.97 -11.89 68.53
N GLU A 112 -44.63 -11.86 68.50
CA GLU A 112 -43.75 -13.05 68.58
C GLU A 112 -42.60 -12.89 69.61
N GLU A 113 -42.04 -13.99 70.11
CA GLU A 113 -41.01 -13.99 71.15
C GLU A 113 -39.62 -13.73 70.53
N GLY A 114 -38.83 -12.86 71.15
CA GLY A 114 -37.47 -12.57 70.70
C GLY A 114 -37.18 -11.08 70.50
N GLY A 115 -36.02 -10.79 69.92
CA GLY A 115 -35.59 -9.41 69.66
C GLY A 115 -36.05 -8.94 68.28
N VAL A 116 -36.72 -7.79 68.21
CA VAL A 116 -37.15 -7.18 66.95
C VAL A 116 -36.38 -5.89 66.68
N ARG A 117 -36.03 -5.66 65.42
CA ARG A 117 -35.42 -4.42 64.91
C ARG A 117 -36.11 -4.01 63.63
N GLU A 118 -36.78 -2.87 63.65
CA GLU A 118 -37.56 -2.36 62.52
C GLU A 118 -37.14 -0.91 62.16
N LEU A 119 -37.48 -0.46 60.94
CA LEU A 119 -37.22 0.89 60.46
C LEU A 119 -38.52 1.62 60.18
N LEU A 120 -38.72 2.75 60.86
CA LEU A 120 -39.83 3.67 60.62
C LEU A 120 -39.36 4.77 59.66
N CYS A 121 -39.98 4.87 58.47
CA CYS A 121 -39.57 5.80 57.42
C CYS A 121 -40.53 6.99 57.27
N PHE A 122 -39.98 8.19 57.17
CA PHE A 122 -40.68 9.46 57.00
C PHE A 122 -40.26 10.11 55.68
N VAL A 123 -41.19 10.68 54.94
CA VAL A 123 -40.94 11.49 53.74
C VAL A 123 -41.34 12.91 54.07
N ALA A 124 -40.36 13.82 54.12
CA ALA A 124 -40.60 15.24 54.34
C ALA A 124 -40.63 15.97 52.98
N ASN A 125 -41.69 16.77 52.74
CA ASN A 125 -41.95 17.55 51.52
C ASN A 125 -41.84 16.74 50.21
N GLY A 126 -42.16 15.44 50.25
CA GLY A 126 -42.20 14.56 49.09
C GLY A 126 -40.84 14.14 48.50
N ILE A 127 -39.73 14.66 49.01
CA ILE A 127 -38.42 14.56 48.35
C ILE A 127 -37.37 13.85 49.22
N VAL A 128 -37.34 14.09 50.53
CA VAL A 128 -36.28 13.60 51.42
C VAL A 128 -36.79 12.52 52.37
N LYS A 129 -36.17 11.32 52.33
CA LYS A 129 -36.51 10.19 53.21
C LYS A 129 -35.65 10.18 54.47
N HIS A 130 -36.30 10.25 55.63
CA HIS A 130 -35.70 10.12 56.96
C HIS A 130 -36.12 8.81 57.63
N GLN A 131 -35.33 8.30 58.57
CA GLN A 131 -35.57 7.01 59.21
C GLN A 131 -35.31 7.05 60.71
N ALA A 132 -36.12 6.32 61.50
CA ALA A 132 -35.89 6.02 62.91
C ALA A 132 -35.83 4.50 63.12
N ILE A 133 -34.98 4.04 64.05
CA ILE A 133 -34.77 2.60 64.30
C ILE A 133 -35.51 2.20 65.56
N LEU A 134 -36.46 1.26 65.43
CA LEU A 134 -37.25 0.74 66.54
C LEU A 134 -36.63 -0.57 67.04
N LEU A 135 -36.40 -0.66 68.35
CA LEU A 135 -35.77 -1.82 68.99
C LEU A 135 -36.59 -2.28 70.19
N GLY A 136 -36.76 -3.60 70.32
CA GLY A 136 -37.44 -4.18 71.46
C GLY A 136 -37.13 -5.67 71.62
N LYS A 137 -37.33 -6.20 72.84
CA LYS A 137 -37.18 -7.63 73.12
C LYS A 137 -38.41 -8.15 73.86
N ALA A 138 -39.07 -9.16 73.30
CA ALA A 138 -40.17 -9.85 73.95
C ALA A 138 -39.64 -11.10 74.67
N GLU A 139 -39.92 -11.24 75.97
CA GLU A 139 -39.51 -12.41 76.78
C GLU A 139 -40.72 -13.18 77.33
N ALA A 140 -40.68 -14.53 77.26
CA ALA A 140 -41.64 -15.40 77.93
C ALA A 140 -41.34 -15.58 79.43
N THR A 141 -42.39 -15.68 80.25
CA THR A 141 -42.27 -15.80 81.72
C THR A 141 -41.78 -17.20 82.15
N LYS A 142 -40.68 -17.31 82.92
CA LYS A 142 -40.12 -18.58 83.44
C LYS A 142 -40.40 -18.84 84.93
N LYS A 143 -40.73 -20.10 85.30
CA LYS A 143 -41.06 -20.60 86.66
C LYS A 143 -39.82 -20.98 87.50
N LYS A 144 -39.84 -20.79 88.84
CA LYS A 144 -38.77 -21.20 89.81
C LYS A 144 -39.12 -22.51 90.55
N LYS A 145 -38.11 -23.35 90.88
CA LYS A 145 -38.18 -24.49 91.83
C LYS A 145 -37.41 -24.17 93.13
N LYS A 146 -37.95 -24.61 94.29
CA LYS A 146 -37.47 -24.47 95.68
C LYS A 146 -36.87 -25.79 96.22
N THR A 147 -35.95 -25.71 97.19
CA THR A 147 -35.54 -26.79 98.12
C THR A 147 -35.00 -26.17 99.43
N LEU A 148 -34.78 -26.86 100.56
CA LEU A 148 -35.62 -27.67 101.47
C LEU A 148 -34.73 -27.97 102.73
N TRP A 149 -34.42 -26.99 103.59
CA TRP A 149 -33.49 -27.22 104.73
C TRP A 149 -33.72 -26.48 106.07
N ASP A 150 -34.80 -25.70 106.28
CA ASP A 150 -34.95 -24.89 107.52
C ASP A 150 -36.25 -25.13 108.32
N SER A 151 -36.54 -26.38 108.70
CA SER A 151 -37.57 -26.65 109.72
C SER A 151 -37.25 -27.96 110.44
N ILE A 152 -36.58 -27.91 111.60
CA ILE A 152 -36.66 -28.87 112.73
C ILE A 152 -35.67 -28.43 113.83
N LYS A 153 -36.19 -27.77 114.88
CA LYS A 153 -36.03 -28.07 116.32
C LYS A 153 -36.32 -26.84 117.19
N SER A 154 -37.56 -26.77 117.68
CA SER A 154 -37.91 -26.13 118.95
C SER A 154 -38.52 -27.19 119.87
N LYS A 155 -38.13 -27.21 121.15
CA LYS A 155 -38.97 -27.39 122.36
C LYS A 155 -38.24 -28.04 123.55
N LYS A 156 -38.75 -27.63 124.72
CA LYS A 156 -38.71 -28.19 126.10
C LYS A 156 -37.70 -27.50 127.04
N GLY A 157 -38.07 -27.13 128.27
CA GLY A 157 -39.31 -27.32 129.03
C GLY A 157 -39.22 -26.68 130.43
N VAL A 158 -40.38 -26.48 131.07
CA VAL A 158 -40.62 -26.06 132.48
C VAL A 158 -40.73 -27.33 133.35
N PRO A 159 -40.59 -27.34 134.71
CA PRO A 159 -41.72 -27.04 135.63
C PRO A 159 -41.36 -26.48 137.05
N ALA A 160 -42.40 -25.99 137.76
CA ALA A 160 -42.52 -25.60 139.19
C ALA A 160 -42.64 -26.87 140.10
N PRO A 161 -43.07 -26.91 141.42
CA PRO A 161 -43.75 -25.91 142.28
C PRO A 161 -43.47 -25.93 143.82
N SER A 162 -44.18 -25.04 144.57
CA SER A 162 -44.83 -25.15 145.92
C SER A 162 -44.04 -25.66 147.15
N LYS A 163 -44.24 -25.26 148.42
CA LYS A 163 -45.28 -24.52 149.16
C LYS A 163 -44.73 -24.17 150.57
N GLU A 164 -45.38 -23.20 151.21
CA GLU A 164 -45.58 -23.03 152.67
C GLU A 164 -44.51 -22.41 153.61
N LYS A 165 -44.98 -21.31 154.22
CA LYS A 165 -44.58 -20.51 155.40
C LYS A 165 -44.19 -21.40 156.60
N LYS A 166 -43.32 -21.11 157.57
CA LYS A 166 -42.86 -19.86 158.24
C LYS A 166 -41.70 -20.26 159.19
N ARG A 167 -40.50 -19.64 159.06
CA ARG A 167 -39.42 -19.42 160.08
C ARG A 167 -38.17 -18.94 159.32
N PHE A 168 -38.21 -17.75 158.72
CA PHE A 168 -37.91 -16.43 159.31
C PHE A 168 -36.44 -16.23 159.77
N ARG A 169 -35.72 -15.48 158.93
CA ARG A 169 -34.75 -14.42 159.23
C ARG A 169 -33.29 -14.68 159.62
N ALA A 170 -32.78 -15.91 159.76
CA ALA A 170 -31.33 -16.11 159.97
C ALA A 170 -30.50 -16.46 158.71
N VAL A 171 -31.12 -16.92 157.62
CA VAL A 171 -30.41 -17.44 156.42
C VAL A 171 -30.25 -16.39 155.29
N MET A 172 -31.00 -15.28 155.36
CA MET A 172 -31.07 -14.29 154.26
C MET A 172 -29.81 -13.43 154.09
N THR A 173 -28.99 -13.26 155.14
CA THR A 173 -27.75 -12.46 155.10
C THR A 173 -26.55 -13.22 154.51
N LYS A 174 -26.55 -14.57 154.53
CA LYS A 174 -25.49 -15.38 153.89
C LYS A 174 -25.70 -15.54 152.37
N ASN A 175 -26.96 -15.57 151.91
CA ASN A 175 -27.31 -15.76 150.50
C ASN A 175 -27.20 -14.49 149.64
N THR A 176 -27.26 -13.30 150.24
CA THR A 176 -27.12 -12.01 149.55
C THR A 176 -25.67 -11.76 149.10
N VAL A 177 -24.69 -12.00 149.98
CA VAL A 177 -23.26 -11.86 149.67
C VAL A 177 -22.81 -12.85 148.57
N MET A 178 -23.35 -14.07 148.57
CA MET A 178 -23.03 -15.07 147.55
C MET A 178 -23.61 -14.72 146.16
N LYS A 179 -24.79 -14.09 146.11
CA LYS A 179 -25.40 -13.63 144.84
C LYS A 179 -24.61 -12.49 144.21
N GLU A 180 -24.10 -11.55 145.00
CA GLU A 180 -23.25 -10.46 144.50
C GLU A 180 -21.93 -11.00 143.93
N TYR A 181 -21.29 -11.96 144.60
CA TYR A 181 -20.07 -12.61 144.08
C TYR A 181 -20.31 -13.37 142.76
N ILE A 182 -21.44 -14.09 142.64
CA ILE A 182 -21.77 -14.80 141.40
C ILE A 182 -22.07 -13.82 140.26
N ALA A 183 -22.76 -12.71 140.54
CA ALA A 183 -23.06 -11.67 139.54
C ALA A 183 -21.79 -10.98 139.02
N ILE A 184 -20.83 -10.68 139.91
CA ILE A 184 -19.53 -10.11 139.52
C ILE A 184 -18.72 -11.14 138.69
N LYS A 185 -18.75 -12.41 139.08
CA LYS A 185 -18.07 -13.49 138.34
C LYS A 185 -18.67 -13.73 136.95
N THR A 186 -20.00 -13.73 136.81
CA THR A 186 -20.67 -13.89 135.50
C THR A 186 -20.49 -12.67 134.61
N ALA A 187 -20.55 -11.45 135.15
CA ALA A 187 -20.23 -10.24 134.41
C ALA A 187 -18.79 -10.26 133.90
N ALA A 188 -17.83 -10.68 134.74
CA ALA A 188 -16.43 -10.84 134.34
C ALA A 188 -16.26 -11.92 133.25
N ILE A 189 -16.95 -13.05 133.34
CA ILE A 189 -16.92 -14.10 132.30
C ILE A 189 -17.57 -13.63 130.99
N CYS A 190 -18.66 -12.85 131.05
CA CYS A 190 -19.29 -12.24 129.87
C CYS A 190 -18.38 -11.22 129.19
N ILE A 191 -17.72 -10.36 129.96
CA ILE A 191 -16.77 -9.37 129.42
C ILE A 191 -15.54 -10.07 128.83
N GLN A 192 -15.02 -11.10 129.50
CA GLN A 192 -13.88 -11.89 129.02
C GLN A 192 -14.22 -12.70 127.77
N SER A 193 -15.41 -13.31 127.68
CA SER A 193 -15.85 -14.06 126.49
C SER A 193 -16.19 -13.13 125.33
N ALA A 194 -16.78 -11.96 125.57
CA ALA A 194 -17.03 -10.93 124.57
C ALA A 194 -15.72 -10.36 124.01
N PHE A 195 -14.74 -10.10 124.87
CA PHE A 195 -13.41 -9.64 124.45
C PHE A 195 -12.65 -10.71 123.66
N ARG A 196 -12.69 -11.99 124.10
CA ARG A 196 -12.12 -13.12 123.34
C ARG A 196 -12.82 -13.29 121.99
N GLY A 197 -14.14 -13.19 121.94
CA GLY A 197 -14.91 -13.25 120.69
C GLY A 197 -14.61 -12.07 119.75
N MET A 198 -14.40 -10.87 120.27
CA MET A 198 -14.00 -9.70 119.49
C MET A 198 -12.59 -9.88 118.90
N MET A 199 -11.64 -10.39 119.70
CA MET A 199 -10.27 -10.62 119.27
C MET A 199 -10.18 -11.71 118.19
N VAL A 200 -10.95 -12.80 118.32
CA VAL A 200 -11.05 -13.84 117.28
C VAL A 200 -11.69 -13.28 116.01
N ARG A 201 -12.77 -12.49 116.09
CA ARG A 201 -13.40 -11.85 114.92
C ARG A 201 -12.47 -10.84 114.23
N LYS A 202 -11.69 -10.08 114.99
CA LYS A 202 -10.69 -9.15 114.45
C LYS A 202 -9.56 -9.91 113.73
N GLN A 203 -9.09 -11.02 114.30
CA GLN A 203 -8.07 -11.86 113.67
C GLN A 203 -8.58 -12.58 112.40
N ILE A 204 -9.84 -13.02 112.39
CA ILE A 204 -10.51 -13.57 111.20
C ILE A 204 -10.68 -12.47 110.13
N ALA A 205 -11.11 -11.26 110.50
CA ALA A 205 -11.25 -10.15 109.56
C ALA A 205 -9.91 -9.77 108.89
N GLU A 206 -8.81 -9.75 109.65
CA GLU A 206 -7.44 -9.53 109.16
C GLU A 206 -6.96 -10.63 108.20
N ARG A 207 -7.23 -11.90 108.53
CA ARG A 207 -6.95 -13.04 107.63
C ARG A 207 -7.78 -12.98 106.34
N HIS A 208 -9.05 -12.60 106.43
CA HIS A 208 -9.92 -12.41 105.25
C HIS A 208 -9.50 -11.21 104.40
N LYS A 209 -9.00 -10.13 105.02
CA LYS A 209 -8.47 -8.96 104.29
C LYS A 209 -7.19 -9.31 103.54
N SER A 210 -6.31 -10.10 104.16
CA SER A 210 -5.09 -10.64 103.54
C SER A 210 -5.40 -11.64 102.41
N ALA A 211 -6.37 -12.53 102.63
CA ALA A 211 -6.83 -13.47 101.61
C ALA A 211 -7.48 -12.77 100.41
N LYS A 212 -8.35 -11.76 100.64
CA LYS A 212 -8.94 -10.93 99.57
C LYS A 212 -7.88 -10.17 98.78
N MET A 213 -6.83 -9.70 99.45
CA MET A 213 -5.68 -9.06 98.81
C MET A 213 -4.95 -10.02 97.86
N ILE A 214 -4.54 -11.19 98.37
CA ILE A 214 -3.85 -12.23 97.59
C ILE A 214 -4.70 -12.67 96.41
N GLN A 215 -6.00 -12.91 96.64
CA GLN A 215 -6.96 -13.28 95.59
C GLN A 215 -7.14 -12.17 94.54
N LYS A 216 -7.17 -10.89 94.95
CA LYS A 216 -7.26 -9.75 94.03
C LYS A 216 -6.03 -9.65 93.14
N THR A 217 -4.82 -9.76 93.69
CA THR A 217 -3.58 -9.75 92.91
C THR A 217 -3.44 -10.98 92.02
N CYS A 218 -3.80 -12.17 92.49
CA CYS A 218 -3.76 -13.37 91.67
C CYS A 218 -4.79 -13.33 90.53
N ARG A 219 -6.00 -12.80 90.75
CA ARG A 219 -7.01 -12.61 89.69
C ARG A 219 -6.54 -11.59 88.66
N ALA A 220 -5.97 -10.46 89.10
CA ALA A 220 -5.43 -9.45 88.20
C ALA A 220 -4.23 -9.97 87.38
N TYR A 221 -3.33 -10.73 88.01
CA TYR A 221 -2.20 -11.37 87.32
C TYR A 221 -2.67 -12.39 86.29
N LYS A 222 -3.61 -13.28 86.67
CA LYS A 222 -4.17 -14.30 85.78
C LYS A 222 -4.88 -13.66 84.58
N GLN A 223 -5.74 -12.67 84.80
CA GLN A 223 -6.49 -11.99 83.74
C GLN A 223 -5.57 -11.22 82.77
N ARG A 224 -4.47 -10.67 83.28
CA ARG A 224 -3.44 -10.01 82.48
C ARG A 224 -2.59 -11.00 81.69
N HIS A 225 -2.23 -12.12 82.30
CA HIS A 225 -1.51 -13.21 81.64
C HIS A 225 -2.35 -13.82 80.52
N ASP A 226 -3.64 -14.06 80.75
CA ASP A 226 -4.58 -14.62 79.77
C ASP A 226 -4.80 -13.66 78.60
N TYR A 227 -4.94 -12.35 78.86
CA TYR A 227 -5.05 -11.33 77.83
C TYR A 227 -3.78 -11.25 76.94
N LEU A 228 -2.59 -11.29 77.53
CA LEU A 228 -1.33 -11.23 76.78
C LEU A 228 -1.11 -12.50 75.97
N THR A 229 -1.50 -13.65 76.51
CA THR A 229 -1.43 -14.94 75.81
C THR A 229 -2.38 -14.94 74.61
N LEU A 230 -3.62 -14.50 74.78
CA LEU A 230 -4.60 -14.38 73.71
C LEU A 230 -4.12 -13.40 72.63
N ARG A 231 -3.63 -12.23 73.03
CA ARG A 231 -3.14 -11.21 72.09
C ARG A 231 -1.91 -11.67 71.30
N ASN A 232 -0.96 -12.35 71.94
CA ASN A 232 0.21 -12.89 71.26
C ASN A 232 -0.17 -14.04 70.30
N ALA A 233 -1.14 -14.86 70.66
CA ALA A 233 -1.72 -15.85 69.76
C ALA A 233 -2.40 -15.18 68.55
N THR A 234 -3.20 -14.13 68.76
CA THR A 234 -3.83 -13.36 67.67
C THR A 234 -2.81 -12.74 66.73
N ILE A 235 -1.71 -12.17 67.26
CA ILE A 235 -0.66 -11.56 66.43
C ILE A 235 0.10 -12.61 65.63
N ARG A 236 0.39 -13.78 66.21
CA ARG A 236 1.02 -14.89 65.49
C ARG A 236 0.13 -15.41 64.36
N VAL A 237 -1.18 -15.56 64.61
CA VAL A 237 -2.15 -15.95 63.59
C VAL A 237 -2.23 -14.91 62.47
N GLN A 238 -2.22 -13.62 62.80
CA GLN A 238 -2.25 -12.55 61.79
C GLN A 238 -0.96 -12.45 60.97
N GLN A 239 0.20 -12.66 61.59
CA GLN A 239 1.49 -12.70 60.89
C GLN A 239 1.58 -13.92 59.97
N GLN A 240 1.15 -15.09 60.44
CA GLN A 240 1.13 -16.32 59.65
C GLN A 240 0.14 -16.23 58.49
N TYR A 241 -1.04 -15.64 58.71
CA TYR A 241 -2.00 -15.39 57.64
C TYR A 241 -1.42 -14.46 56.56
N ARG A 242 -0.76 -13.37 56.95
CA ARG A 242 -0.12 -12.44 56.00
C ARG A 242 1.05 -13.07 55.25
N ALA A 243 1.83 -13.92 55.90
CA ALA A 243 2.90 -14.69 55.26
C ALA A 243 2.32 -15.69 54.24
N ILE A 244 1.24 -16.40 54.58
CA ILE A 244 0.54 -17.34 53.69
C ILE A 244 -0.06 -16.61 52.49
N VAL A 245 -0.70 -15.45 52.70
CA VAL A 245 -1.26 -14.65 51.60
C VAL A 245 -0.15 -14.12 50.68
N SER A 246 0.96 -13.67 51.23
CA SER A 246 2.12 -13.22 50.44
C SER A 246 2.76 -14.38 49.66
N ALA A 247 2.93 -15.55 50.27
CA ALA A 247 3.43 -16.76 49.62
C ALA A 247 2.49 -17.24 48.50
N ARG A 248 1.17 -17.18 48.71
CA ARG A 248 0.17 -17.47 47.66
C ARG A 248 0.24 -16.47 46.51
N GLN A 249 0.44 -15.19 46.79
CA GLN A 249 0.60 -14.16 45.75
C GLN A 249 1.88 -14.35 44.95
N GLN A 250 2.99 -14.69 45.61
CA GLN A 250 4.27 -15.01 44.96
C GLN A 250 4.18 -16.29 44.13
N HIS A 251 3.51 -17.33 44.64
CA HIS A 251 3.27 -18.56 43.91
C HIS A 251 2.37 -18.33 42.69
N LYS A 252 1.31 -17.50 42.79
CA LYS A 252 0.47 -17.12 41.65
C LYS A 252 1.26 -16.34 40.58
N ARG A 253 2.17 -15.44 40.98
CA ARG A 253 3.07 -14.74 40.06
C ARG A 253 4.07 -15.68 39.39
N TYR A 254 4.67 -16.60 40.14
CA TYR A 254 5.55 -17.63 39.60
C TYR A 254 4.82 -18.54 38.62
N CYS A 255 3.62 -19.02 38.95
CA CYS A 255 2.81 -19.85 38.07
C CYS A 255 2.38 -19.09 36.80
N SER A 256 2.06 -17.80 36.89
CA SER A 256 1.77 -16.97 35.72
C SER A 256 3.00 -16.77 34.84
N LEU A 257 4.18 -16.50 35.43
CA LEU A 257 5.43 -16.37 34.69
C LEU A 257 5.85 -17.70 34.04
N ARG A 258 5.69 -18.81 34.77
CA ARG A 258 5.94 -20.17 34.26
C ARG A 258 4.95 -20.55 33.15
N SER A 259 3.68 -20.21 33.28
CA SER A 259 2.67 -20.42 32.23
C SER A 259 2.95 -19.57 30.99
N ALA A 260 3.36 -18.31 31.16
CA ALA A 260 3.78 -17.45 30.06
C ALA A 260 5.05 -18.01 29.38
N ALA A 261 6.04 -18.46 30.16
CA ALA A 261 7.26 -19.07 29.64
C ALA A 261 6.97 -20.38 28.89
N ILE A 262 6.11 -21.26 29.43
CA ILE A 262 5.70 -22.51 28.78
C ILE A 262 4.93 -22.22 27.49
N THR A 263 4.03 -21.22 27.49
CA THR A 263 3.30 -20.79 26.29
C THR A 263 4.25 -20.23 25.24
N LEU A 264 5.25 -19.43 25.63
CA LEU A 264 6.21 -18.84 24.70
C LEU A 264 7.17 -19.91 24.15
N GLN A 265 7.58 -20.86 24.99
CA GLN A 265 8.36 -22.03 24.59
C GLN A 265 7.57 -22.98 23.69
N SER A 266 6.28 -23.23 23.96
CA SER A 266 5.43 -24.08 23.13
C SER A 266 5.12 -23.42 21.79
N MET A 267 4.86 -22.10 21.78
CA MET A 267 4.69 -21.31 20.56
C MET A 267 5.97 -21.29 19.72
N TYR A 268 7.13 -21.14 20.35
CA TYR A 268 8.42 -21.20 19.65
C TYR A 268 8.74 -22.60 19.11
N ARG A 269 8.55 -23.66 19.91
CA ARG A 269 8.71 -25.06 19.46
C ARG A 269 7.75 -25.35 18.30
N GLY A 270 6.49 -24.94 18.39
CA GLY A 270 5.51 -25.05 17.32
C GLY A 270 5.88 -24.24 16.07
N LEU A 271 6.41 -23.03 16.22
CA LEU A 271 6.88 -22.20 15.10
C LEU A 271 8.12 -22.81 14.44
N ARG A 272 9.03 -23.41 15.21
CA ARG A 272 10.22 -24.10 14.70
C ARG A 272 9.82 -25.33 13.88
N VAL A 273 8.91 -26.16 14.41
CA VAL A 273 8.40 -27.35 13.71
C VAL A 273 7.60 -26.95 12.47
N ARG A 274 6.72 -25.94 12.53
CA ARG A 274 6.00 -25.44 11.35
C ARG A 274 6.94 -24.89 10.28
N LYS A 275 8.00 -24.17 10.65
CA LYS A 275 9.04 -23.74 9.70
C LYS A 275 9.81 -24.91 9.08
N GLU A 276 10.05 -25.98 9.85
CA GLU A 276 10.70 -27.19 9.34
C GLU A 276 9.78 -27.97 8.38
N ILE A 277 8.50 -28.13 8.72
CA ILE A 277 7.48 -28.74 7.86
C ILE A 277 7.30 -27.90 6.59
N ASP A 278 7.25 -26.58 6.68
CA ASP A 278 7.18 -25.69 5.51
C ASP A 278 8.42 -25.84 4.60
N ARG A 279 9.62 -26.02 5.17
CA ARG A 279 10.82 -26.35 4.39
C ARG A 279 10.69 -27.71 3.70
N LYS A 280 10.19 -28.73 4.39
CA LYS A 280 9.95 -30.07 3.82
C LYS A 280 8.87 -30.02 2.72
N HIS A 281 7.78 -29.29 2.90
CA HIS A 281 6.74 -29.07 1.89
C HIS A 281 7.25 -28.28 0.68
N LYS A 282 8.10 -27.26 0.88
CA LYS A 282 8.76 -26.55 -0.21
C LYS A 282 9.71 -27.47 -0.98
N ALA A 283 10.51 -28.27 -0.28
CA ALA A 283 11.37 -29.28 -0.91
C ALA A 283 10.54 -30.32 -1.69
N ALA A 284 9.46 -30.84 -1.09
CA ALA A 284 8.55 -31.77 -1.74
C ALA A 284 7.87 -31.13 -2.97
N SER A 285 7.46 -29.86 -2.90
CA SER A 285 6.87 -29.13 -4.03
C SER A 285 7.88 -28.98 -5.17
N VAL A 286 9.15 -28.70 -4.84
CA VAL A 286 10.23 -28.64 -5.83
C VAL A 286 10.49 -30.01 -6.44
N ILE A 287 10.58 -31.08 -5.64
CA ILE A 287 10.77 -32.46 -6.12
C ILE A 287 9.59 -32.88 -7.01
N GLN A 288 8.36 -32.63 -6.57
CA GLN A 288 7.14 -32.91 -7.34
C GLN A 288 7.09 -32.10 -8.64
N ALA A 289 7.45 -30.82 -8.62
CA ALA A 289 7.51 -29.99 -9.82
C ALA A 289 8.59 -30.48 -10.80
N MET A 290 9.77 -30.83 -10.29
CA MET A 290 10.86 -31.40 -11.09
C MET A 290 10.49 -32.76 -11.67
N TYR A 291 9.78 -33.60 -10.90
CA TYR A 291 9.30 -34.89 -11.36
C TYR A 291 8.16 -34.75 -12.38
N LYS A 292 7.20 -33.83 -12.18
CA LYS A 292 6.16 -33.50 -13.18
C LYS A 292 6.78 -32.97 -14.47
N MET A 293 7.80 -32.13 -14.37
CA MET A 293 8.58 -31.68 -15.52
C MET A 293 9.34 -32.85 -16.18
N TYR A 294 9.95 -33.74 -15.41
CA TYR A 294 10.65 -34.92 -15.93
C TYR A 294 9.69 -35.86 -16.67
N ARG A 295 8.56 -36.21 -16.05
CA ARG A 295 7.50 -37.07 -16.64
C ARG A 295 6.91 -36.51 -17.93
N THR A 296 6.86 -35.19 -18.09
CA THR A 296 6.40 -34.55 -19.33
C THR A 296 7.51 -34.42 -20.37
N ARG A 297 8.74 -34.16 -19.93
CA ARG A 297 9.90 -33.97 -20.81
C ARG A 297 10.36 -35.26 -21.48
N VAL A 298 10.37 -36.39 -20.77
CA VAL A 298 10.86 -37.67 -21.31
C VAL A 298 10.03 -38.16 -22.52
N PRO A 299 8.69 -38.25 -22.45
CA PRO A 299 7.88 -38.62 -23.61
C PRO A 299 7.97 -37.60 -24.74
N PHE A 300 8.02 -36.30 -24.41
CA PHE A 300 8.19 -35.26 -25.43
C PHE A 300 9.53 -35.37 -26.18
N GLN A 301 10.62 -35.70 -25.47
CA GLN A 301 11.92 -35.95 -26.10
C GLN A 301 11.89 -37.20 -26.97
N ALA A 302 11.26 -38.28 -26.51
CA ALA A 302 11.06 -39.50 -27.31
C ALA A 302 10.24 -39.21 -28.58
N MET A 303 9.12 -38.48 -28.47
CA MET A 303 8.30 -38.05 -29.60
C MET A 303 9.10 -37.17 -30.59
N LYS A 304 9.92 -36.24 -30.07
CA LYS A 304 10.79 -35.41 -30.91
C LYS A 304 11.83 -36.25 -31.65
N LEU A 305 12.44 -37.22 -30.99
CA LEU A 305 13.39 -38.14 -31.63
C LEU A 305 12.71 -39.00 -32.69
N ALA A 306 11.52 -39.54 -32.41
CA ALA A 306 10.73 -40.27 -33.39
C ALA A 306 10.39 -39.40 -34.61
N ALA A 307 9.97 -38.15 -34.40
CA ALA A 307 9.72 -37.21 -35.48
C ALA A 307 10.99 -36.92 -36.31
N LEU A 308 12.16 -36.78 -35.67
CA LEU A 308 13.44 -36.60 -36.37
C LEU A 308 13.84 -37.84 -37.17
N VAL A 309 13.63 -39.04 -36.63
CA VAL A 309 13.88 -40.31 -37.33
C VAL A 309 12.95 -40.44 -38.53
N ILE A 310 11.65 -40.17 -38.39
CA ILE A 310 10.68 -40.19 -39.49
C ILE A 310 11.04 -39.15 -40.55
N GLN A 311 11.40 -37.92 -40.16
CA GLN A 311 11.81 -36.87 -41.09
C GLN A 311 13.10 -37.24 -41.83
N ARG A 312 14.09 -37.82 -41.14
CA ARG A 312 15.31 -38.32 -41.75
C ARG A 312 15.01 -39.45 -42.73
N GLN A 313 14.19 -40.42 -42.33
CA GLN A 313 13.82 -41.55 -43.17
C GLN A 313 13.02 -41.13 -44.40
N TYR A 314 12.13 -40.16 -44.25
CA TYR A 314 11.38 -39.57 -45.37
C TYR A 314 12.30 -38.82 -46.33
N ARG A 315 13.27 -38.04 -45.83
CA ARG A 315 14.29 -37.40 -46.68
C ARG A 315 15.15 -38.42 -47.42
N CYS A 316 15.58 -39.49 -46.75
CA CYS A 316 16.29 -40.60 -47.40
C CYS A 316 15.42 -41.30 -48.45
N HIS A 317 14.12 -41.48 -48.19
CA HIS A 317 13.18 -42.04 -49.16
C HIS A 317 13.02 -41.14 -50.38
N LEU A 318 12.89 -39.81 -50.19
CA LEU A 318 12.82 -38.85 -51.30
C LEU A 318 14.09 -38.87 -52.15
N LEU A 319 15.28 -38.87 -51.52
CA LEU A 319 16.56 -38.99 -52.23
C LEU A 319 16.65 -40.32 -53.00
N ARG A 320 16.20 -41.44 -52.41
CA ARG A 320 16.15 -42.75 -53.08
C ARG A 320 15.16 -42.74 -54.26
N LYS A 321 14.02 -42.06 -54.12
CA LYS A 321 13.01 -41.92 -55.19
C LYS A 321 13.56 -41.08 -56.35
N GLU A 322 14.21 -39.96 -56.06
CA GLU A 322 14.85 -39.09 -57.05
C GLU A 322 15.99 -39.81 -57.78
N ALA A 323 16.87 -40.50 -57.05
CA ALA A 323 17.92 -41.33 -57.63
C ALA A 323 17.35 -42.43 -58.54
N ARG A 324 16.24 -43.07 -58.13
CA ARG A 324 15.55 -44.07 -58.94
C ARG A 324 14.91 -43.46 -60.20
N GLU A 325 14.28 -42.30 -60.10
CA GLU A 325 13.74 -41.60 -61.28
C GLU A 325 14.84 -41.19 -62.26
N ASN A 326 15.98 -40.70 -61.76
CA ASN A 326 17.13 -40.37 -62.57
C ASN A 326 17.73 -41.60 -63.25
N PHE A 327 17.86 -42.72 -62.52
CA PHE A 327 18.27 -43.99 -63.10
C PHE A 327 17.27 -44.48 -64.16
N LEU A 328 15.96 -44.37 -63.93
CA LEU A 328 14.95 -44.76 -64.91
C LEU A 328 14.97 -43.87 -66.16
N LYS A 329 15.21 -42.56 -66.02
CA LYS A 329 15.43 -41.64 -67.15
C LYS A 329 16.66 -42.05 -67.95
N LEU A 330 17.79 -42.27 -67.27
CA LEU A 330 19.03 -42.74 -67.90
C LEU A 330 18.81 -44.07 -68.61
N ARG A 331 18.11 -45.03 -67.98
CA ARG A 331 17.77 -46.32 -68.57
C ARG A 331 16.86 -46.18 -69.79
N ARG A 332 15.82 -45.34 -69.74
CA ARG A 332 14.94 -45.07 -70.90
C ARG A 332 15.72 -44.45 -72.06
N SER A 333 16.59 -43.48 -71.78
CA SER A 333 17.48 -42.89 -72.79
C SER A 333 18.44 -43.93 -73.37
N ALA A 334 19.06 -44.76 -72.52
CA ALA A 334 19.94 -45.84 -72.95
C ALA A 334 19.18 -46.88 -73.79
N THR A 335 17.99 -47.31 -73.40
CA THR A 335 17.15 -48.24 -74.17
C THR A 335 16.68 -47.63 -75.49
N ALA A 336 16.35 -46.34 -75.53
CA ALA A 336 16.01 -45.65 -76.77
C ALA A 336 17.22 -45.58 -77.72
N ILE A 337 18.41 -45.24 -77.21
CA ILE A 337 19.66 -45.24 -77.99
C ILE A 337 20.00 -46.65 -78.45
N GLN A 338 19.88 -47.66 -77.59
CA GLN A 338 20.11 -49.07 -77.93
C GLN A 338 19.09 -49.57 -78.97
N ALA A 339 17.83 -49.18 -78.88
CA ALA A 339 16.79 -49.53 -79.86
C ALA A 339 17.01 -48.82 -81.20
N ILE A 340 17.42 -47.55 -81.20
CA ILE A 340 17.81 -46.82 -82.40
C ILE A 340 19.06 -47.45 -83.01
N TYR A 341 20.07 -47.81 -82.20
CA TYR A 341 21.28 -48.45 -82.67
C TYR A 341 21.00 -49.85 -83.24
N ARG A 342 20.26 -50.70 -82.52
CA ARG A 342 19.83 -52.03 -82.98
C ARG A 342 19.00 -51.90 -84.25
N GLY A 343 18.02 -51.00 -84.28
CA GLY A 343 17.20 -50.71 -85.45
C GLY A 343 18.01 -50.14 -86.64
N ASN A 344 19.02 -49.33 -86.40
CA ASN A 344 19.93 -48.82 -87.45
C ASN A 344 20.91 -49.89 -87.93
N ARG A 345 21.34 -50.81 -87.06
CA ARG A 345 22.15 -51.98 -87.42
C ARG A 345 21.32 -52.92 -88.30
N THR A 346 20.10 -53.29 -87.87
CA THR A 346 19.17 -54.08 -88.67
C THR A 346 18.80 -53.39 -89.98
N ARG A 347 18.56 -52.07 -89.99
CA ARG A 347 18.32 -51.32 -91.25
C ARG A 347 19.54 -51.27 -92.17
N ARG A 348 20.76 -51.20 -91.64
CA ARG A 348 21.99 -51.31 -92.44
C ARG A 348 22.22 -52.72 -92.96
N ASP A 349 21.85 -53.73 -92.19
CA ASP A 349 21.94 -55.14 -92.60
C ASP A 349 20.87 -55.45 -93.64
N ILE A 350 19.63 -54.96 -93.48
CA ILE A 350 18.58 -55.01 -94.52
C ILE A 350 18.98 -54.19 -95.74
N ALA A 351 19.58 -53.01 -95.60
CA ALA A 351 20.07 -52.24 -96.75
C ALA A 351 21.20 -52.97 -97.49
N ARG A 352 22.09 -53.68 -96.77
CA ARG A 352 23.09 -54.58 -97.37
C ARG A 352 22.45 -55.80 -98.04
N MET A 353 21.46 -56.42 -97.42
CA MET A 353 20.69 -57.53 -97.99
C MET A 353 19.85 -57.08 -99.19
N ASN A 354 19.27 -55.88 -99.18
CA ASN A 354 18.54 -55.29 -100.30
C ASN A 354 19.48 -54.81 -101.39
N PHE A 355 20.67 -54.30 -101.07
CA PHE A 355 21.70 -54.01 -102.06
C PHE A 355 22.21 -55.30 -102.69
N ALA A 356 22.49 -56.34 -101.90
CA ALA A 356 22.86 -57.66 -102.40
C ALA A 356 21.72 -58.29 -103.20
N ALA A 357 20.47 -58.20 -102.75
CA ALA A 357 19.29 -58.66 -103.48
C ALA A 357 19.03 -57.83 -104.72
N THR A 358 19.29 -56.53 -104.73
CA THR A 358 19.22 -55.68 -105.93
C THR A 358 20.35 -56.00 -106.88
N VAL A 359 21.56 -56.29 -106.40
CA VAL A 359 22.68 -56.74 -107.23
C VAL A 359 22.42 -58.14 -107.77
N ILE A 360 21.83 -59.05 -106.99
CA ILE A 360 21.45 -60.40 -107.41
C ILE A 360 20.24 -60.36 -108.34
N GLN A 361 19.20 -59.57 -108.06
CA GLN A 361 18.03 -59.35 -108.91
C GLN A 361 18.43 -58.61 -110.18
N ARG A 362 19.33 -57.62 -110.12
CA ARG A 362 19.86 -56.91 -111.29
C ARG A 362 20.81 -57.80 -112.08
N LYS A 363 21.66 -58.62 -111.43
CA LYS A 363 22.46 -59.66 -112.11
C LYS A 363 21.58 -60.76 -112.67
N TYR A 364 20.50 -61.15 -112.01
CA TYR A 364 19.57 -62.19 -112.45
C TYR A 364 18.65 -61.67 -113.55
N LEU A 365 18.14 -60.43 -113.46
CA LEU A 365 17.38 -59.78 -114.53
C LEU A 365 18.29 -59.42 -115.69
N ALA A 366 19.53 -58.97 -115.44
CA ALA A 366 20.53 -58.83 -116.49
C ALA A 366 20.96 -60.19 -117.03
N HIS A 367 21.02 -61.27 -116.25
CA HIS A 367 21.31 -62.63 -116.73
C HIS A 367 20.10 -63.21 -117.47
N LYS A 368 18.87 -62.95 -117.04
CA LYS A 368 17.62 -63.36 -117.69
C LYS A 368 17.42 -62.60 -118.99
N GLN A 369 17.63 -61.28 -118.99
CA GLN A 369 17.66 -60.48 -120.20
C GLN A 369 18.88 -60.75 -121.06
N ARG A 370 20.04 -61.07 -120.49
CA ARG A 370 21.23 -61.48 -121.27
C ARG A 370 21.10 -62.90 -121.77
N LYS A 371 20.38 -63.83 -121.12
CA LYS A 371 20.12 -65.19 -121.61
C LYS A 371 19.01 -65.18 -122.67
N ARG A 372 17.98 -64.33 -122.51
CA ARG A 372 16.97 -64.04 -123.54
C ARG A 372 17.57 -63.25 -124.71
N PHE A 373 18.39 -62.25 -124.45
CA PHE A 373 19.15 -61.52 -125.47
C PHE A 373 20.22 -62.42 -126.09
N LEU A 374 20.89 -63.32 -125.37
CA LEU A 374 21.83 -64.28 -125.96
C LEU A 374 21.12 -65.43 -126.67
N SER A 375 19.88 -65.81 -126.33
CA SER A 375 19.11 -66.78 -127.13
C SER A 375 18.53 -66.12 -128.39
N ILE A 376 18.07 -64.86 -128.29
CA ILE A 376 17.67 -64.05 -129.45
C ILE A 376 18.90 -63.68 -130.27
N ARG A 377 20.02 -63.31 -129.66
CA ARG A 377 21.31 -63.00 -130.32
C ARG A 377 22.02 -64.25 -130.80
N ALA A 378 21.85 -65.44 -130.23
CA ALA A 378 22.39 -66.68 -130.81
C ALA A 378 21.52 -67.19 -131.96
N ALA A 379 20.19 -67.03 -131.91
CA ALA A 379 19.31 -67.25 -133.06
C ALA A 379 19.57 -66.21 -134.17
N VAL A 380 19.81 -64.95 -133.78
CA VAL A 380 20.14 -63.86 -134.69
C VAL A 380 21.61 -63.89 -135.13
N GLU A 381 22.60 -64.33 -134.34
CA GLU A 381 24.00 -64.55 -134.73
C GLU A 381 24.12 -65.84 -135.54
N PHE A 382 23.28 -66.86 -135.37
CA PHE A 382 23.21 -68.01 -136.26
C PHE A 382 22.67 -67.58 -137.64
N CYS A 383 21.56 -66.83 -137.69
CA CYS A 383 21.02 -66.28 -138.93
C CYS A 383 21.91 -65.15 -139.53
N GLN A 384 22.58 -64.34 -138.72
CA GLN A 384 23.44 -63.21 -139.15
C GLN A 384 24.89 -63.62 -139.42
N ARG A 385 25.44 -64.69 -138.81
CA ARG A 385 26.79 -65.22 -139.13
C ARG A 385 26.73 -66.05 -140.42
N HIS A 386 25.58 -66.65 -140.73
CA HIS A 386 25.27 -67.25 -142.03
C HIS A 386 24.97 -66.20 -143.13
N TYR A 387 24.27 -65.10 -142.80
CA TYR A 387 24.00 -64.02 -143.76
C TYR A 387 25.18 -63.02 -143.95
N ARG A 388 26.00 -62.76 -142.91
CA ARG A 388 27.18 -61.88 -143.00
C ARG A 388 28.43 -62.56 -143.59
N SER A 389 28.55 -63.89 -143.58
CA SER A 389 29.60 -64.56 -144.39
C SER A 389 29.32 -64.45 -145.90
N VAL A 390 28.05 -64.38 -146.32
CA VAL A 390 27.64 -64.17 -147.73
C VAL A 390 27.70 -62.69 -148.15
N LEU A 391 27.54 -61.75 -147.22
CA LEU A 391 27.58 -60.30 -147.52
C LEU A 391 28.99 -59.67 -147.42
N VAL A 392 29.91 -60.19 -146.60
CA VAL A 392 31.31 -59.71 -146.58
C VAL A 392 32.02 -60.08 -147.89
N ALA A 393 31.77 -61.26 -148.47
CA ALA A 393 32.30 -61.66 -149.78
C ALA A 393 31.78 -60.83 -150.99
N ARG A 394 30.67 -60.08 -150.85
CA ARG A 394 30.13 -59.20 -151.90
C ARG A 394 30.48 -57.71 -151.71
N ARG A 395 30.98 -57.34 -150.53
CA ARG A 395 31.34 -55.95 -150.18
C ARG A 395 32.75 -55.60 -150.63
N ASP A 396 33.69 -56.55 -150.54
CA ASP A 396 35.06 -56.39 -151.06
C ASP A 396 35.12 -56.19 -152.59
N ARG A 397 34.08 -56.61 -153.34
CA ARG A 397 33.97 -56.44 -154.81
C ARG A 397 33.34 -55.11 -155.24
N ARG A 398 32.63 -54.40 -154.35
CA ARG A 398 31.96 -53.13 -154.67
C ARG A 398 32.81 -51.90 -154.38
N ASP A 399 33.70 -51.98 -153.40
CA ASP A 399 34.66 -50.91 -153.10
C ASP A 399 35.69 -50.73 -154.25
N TYR A 400 35.84 -51.71 -155.16
CA TYR A 400 36.63 -51.60 -156.40
C TYR A 400 35.98 -50.75 -157.52
N PHE A 401 34.64 -50.70 -157.64
CA PHE A 401 33.97 -49.93 -158.71
C PHE A 401 33.49 -48.53 -158.28
N ALA A 402 33.42 -48.25 -156.97
CA ALA A 402 33.12 -46.92 -156.45
C ALA A 402 34.23 -45.89 -156.73
N ASN A 403 35.48 -46.32 -156.96
CA ASN A 403 36.59 -45.42 -157.30
C ASN A 403 36.50 -44.82 -158.74
N CYS A 404 35.64 -45.33 -159.64
CA CYS A 404 35.60 -44.85 -161.04
C CYS A 404 34.37 -44.01 -161.44
N ARG A 405 33.30 -43.89 -160.63
CA ARG A 405 32.11 -43.07 -160.98
C ARG A 405 31.91 -41.80 -160.13
N ALA A 406 32.74 -41.62 -159.11
CA ALA A 406 32.93 -40.34 -158.41
C ALA A 406 33.43 -39.19 -159.32
N VAL A 407 33.78 -39.46 -160.58
CA VAL A 407 34.34 -38.46 -161.52
C VAL A 407 33.29 -37.70 -162.36
N VAL A 408 32.07 -38.20 -162.61
CA VAL A 408 31.16 -37.53 -163.60
C VAL A 408 29.95 -36.80 -162.99
N ALA A 409 29.41 -37.21 -161.83
CA ALA A 409 28.18 -36.60 -161.30
C ALA A 409 28.40 -35.37 -160.39
N ILE A 410 29.65 -35.09 -159.99
CA ILE A 410 30.07 -33.88 -159.26
C ILE A 410 29.87 -32.58 -160.08
N GLN A 411 29.63 -32.63 -161.39
CA GLN A 411 29.65 -31.42 -162.21
C GLN A 411 28.28 -30.74 -162.48
N ALA A 412 27.13 -31.41 -162.37
CA ALA A 412 25.85 -30.86 -162.88
C ALA A 412 24.89 -30.29 -161.81
N THR A 413 24.85 -30.81 -160.59
CA THR A 413 23.80 -30.45 -159.60
C THR A 413 24.24 -29.40 -158.57
N PHE A 414 25.55 -29.12 -158.46
CA PHE A 414 26.13 -28.17 -157.51
C PHE A 414 26.00 -26.70 -157.97
N ARG A 415 26.01 -26.41 -159.28
CA ARG A 415 25.98 -25.03 -159.81
C ARG A 415 24.62 -24.32 -159.67
N GLY A 416 23.50 -25.05 -159.68
CA GLY A 416 22.13 -24.46 -159.59
C GLY A 416 21.60 -24.24 -158.16
N MET A 417 22.25 -24.80 -157.15
CA MET A 417 21.84 -24.70 -155.73
C MET A 417 22.58 -23.56 -154.99
N GLN A 418 23.71 -23.10 -155.53
CA GLN A 418 24.62 -22.16 -154.86
C GLN A 418 24.12 -20.70 -154.88
N VAL A 419 23.44 -20.25 -155.94
CA VAL A 419 22.93 -18.85 -156.04
C VAL A 419 21.66 -18.61 -155.19
N ARG A 420 20.76 -19.59 -155.10
CA ARG A 420 19.51 -19.47 -154.31
C ARG A 420 19.71 -19.55 -152.79
N ARG A 421 20.87 -20.03 -152.33
CA ARG A 421 21.22 -20.15 -150.90
C ARG A 421 21.94 -18.92 -150.34
N GLN A 422 22.50 -18.06 -151.19
CA GLN A 422 23.23 -16.85 -150.79
C GLN A 422 22.25 -15.72 -150.37
N ILE A 423 21.22 -15.43 -151.18
CA ILE A 423 20.25 -14.35 -150.92
C ILE A 423 19.42 -14.59 -149.64
N ARG A 424 19.11 -15.85 -149.30
CA ARG A 424 18.30 -16.19 -148.11
C ARG A 424 19.07 -16.03 -146.79
N ARG A 425 20.41 -16.16 -146.80
CA ARG A 425 21.26 -16.00 -145.60
C ARG A 425 21.48 -14.54 -145.20
N GLU A 426 21.52 -13.62 -146.17
CA GLU A 426 21.79 -12.20 -145.91
C GLU A 426 20.59 -11.48 -145.25
N HIS A 427 19.34 -11.83 -145.60
CA HIS A 427 18.14 -11.31 -144.91
C HIS A 427 17.88 -11.95 -143.52
N GLU A 428 18.22 -13.23 -143.32
CA GLU A 428 18.01 -13.94 -142.05
C GLU A 428 19.03 -13.49 -140.98
N ALA A 429 20.27 -13.20 -141.38
CA ALA A 429 21.30 -12.65 -140.50
C ALA A 429 20.98 -11.21 -140.02
N ALA A 430 20.47 -10.34 -140.90
CA ALA A 430 20.10 -8.96 -140.54
C ALA A 430 18.94 -8.92 -139.51
N THR A 431 17.95 -9.82 -139.65
CA THR A 431 16.77 -9.88 -138.77
C THR A 431 17.10 -10.46 -137.39
N ILE A 432 18.03 -11.42 -137.30
CA ILE A 432 18.51 -12.01 -136.04
C ILE A 432 19.38 -11.02 -135.25
N ILE A 433 20.21 -10.22 -135.93
CA ILE A 433 21.06 -9.20 -135.29
C ILE A 433 20.21 -8.02 -134.79
N GLN A 434 19.27 -7.51 -135.60
CA GLN A 434 18.36 -6.43 -135.19
C GLN A 434 17.45 -6.82 -134.01
N SER A 435 16.97 -8.07 -133.95
CA SER A 435 16.14 -8.56 -132.84
C SER A 435 16.95 -8.80 -131.55
N HIS A 436 18.19 -9.28 -131.64
CA HIS A 436 19.07 -9.45 -130.48
C HIS A 436 19.52 -8.13 -129.87
N VAL A 437 19.85 -7.12 -130.68
CA VAL A 437 20.24 -5.79 -130.20
C VAL A 437 19.04 -5.08 -129.53
N ARG A 438 17.84 -5.12 -130.12
CA ARG A 438 16.62 -4.57 -129.50
C ARG A 438 16.26 -5.27 -128.18
N LYS A 439 16.37 -6.61 -128.13
CA LYS A 439 16.17 -7.40 -126.91
C LYS A 439 17.23 -7.10 -125.84
N HIS A 440 18.48 -6.90 -126.23
CA HIS A 440 19.58 -6.58 -125.32
C HIS A 440 19.43 -5.18 -124.71
N ILE A 441 19.06 -4.17 -125.51
CA ILE A 441 18.81 -2.80 -125.03
C ILE A 441 17.61 -2.75 -124.07
N LEU A 442 16.50 -3.43 -124.39
CA LEU A 442 15.35 -3.54 -123.48
C LEU A 442 15.69 -4.31 -122.19
N LYS A 443 16.49 -5.39 -122.27
CA LYS A 443 16.96 -6.16 -121.11
C LYS A 443 17.87 -5.33 -120.20
N LEU A 444 18.78 -4.53 -120.76
CA LEU A 444 19.64 -3.63 -119.99
C LEU A 444 18.85 -2.49 -119.34
N ARG A 445 17.87 -1.89 -120.05
CA ARG A 445 16.99 -0.85 -119.50
C ARG A 445 16.11 -1.39 -118.37
N PHE A 446 15.53 -2.59 -118.54
CA PHE A 446 14.77 -3.28 -117.49
C PHE A 446 15.64 -3.68 -116.30
N GLN A 447 16.87 -4.15 -116.52
CA GLN A 447 17.79 -4.48 -115.43
C GLN A 447 18.27 -3.24 -114.66
N ARG A 448 18.50 -2.10 -115.33
CA ARG A 448 18.77 -0.82 -114.67
C ARG A 448 17.58 -0.32 -113.86
N LEU A 449 16.35 -0.38 -114.42
CA LEU A 449 15.13 0.01 -113.71
C LEU A 449 14.86 -0.92 -112.51
N ARG A 450 15.05 -2.23 -112.66
CA ARG A 450 14.89 -3.21 -111.57
C ARG A 450 15.97 -3.06 -110.50
N ARG A 451 17.22 -2.78 -110.86
CA ARG A 451 18.29 -2.47 -109.88
C ARG A 451 17.98 -1.18 -109.13
N ALA A 452 17.59 -0.11 -109.82
CA ALA A 452 17.20 1.16 -109.18
C ALA A 452 15.99 0.98 -108.24
N VAL A 453 14.95 0.26 -108.67
CA VAL A 453 13.77 -0.05 -107.86
C VAL A 453 14.13 -0.95 -106.67
N CYS A 454 14.97 -1.98 -106.85
CA CYS A 454 15.42 -2.84 -105.75
C CYS A 454 16.31 -2.07 -104.75
N THR A 455 17.18 -1.18 -105.21
CA THR A 455 18.01 -0.33 -104.33
C THR A 455 17.15 0.66 -103.55
N VAL A 456 16.16 1.30 -104.19
CA VAL A 456 15.20 2.20 -103.51
C VAL A 456 14.31 1.42 -102.54
N GLN A 457 13.84 0.23 -102.91
CA GLN A 457 13.04 -0.64 -102.02
C GLN A 457 13.86 -1.19 -100.85
N GLN A 458 15.12 -1.56 -101.05
CA GLN A 458 16.03 -1.97 -99.98
C GLN A 458 16.36 -0.79 -99.06
N ARG A 459 16.64 0.41 -99.60
CA ARG A 459 16.89 1.63 -98.83
C ARG A 459 15.66 2.07 -98.04
N PHE A 460 14.46 1.98 -98.63
CA PHE A 460 13.20 2.28 -97.96
C PHE A 460 12.88 1.27 -96.85
N ARG A 461 13.06 -0.04 -97.11
CA ARG A 461 12.87 -1.09 -96.09
C ARG A 461 13.89 -0.94 -94.95
N ALA A 462 15.15 -0.66 -95.26
CA ALA A 462 16.18 -0.36 -94.27
C ALA A 462 15.84 0.90 -93.46
N ASN A 463 15.38 1.99 -94.09
CA ASN A 463 14.96 3.20 -93.37
C ASN A 463 13.70 2.98 -92.52
N LYS A 464 12.76 2.16 -92.98
CA LYS A 464 11.56 1.79 -92.21
C LYS A 464 11.92 0.93 -90.99
N MET A 465 12.88 0.01 -91.14
CA MET A 465 13.43 -0.77 -90.03
C MET A 465 14.22 0.11 -89.06
N MET A 466 15.10 0.98 -89.56
CA MET A 466 15.85 1.95 -88.74
C MET A 466 14.91 2.88 -87.95
N ARG A 467 13.82 3.38 -88.57
CA ARG A 467 12.84 4.21 -87.86
C ARG A 467 12.05 3.42 -86.81
N ARG A 468 11.72 2.14 -87.06
CA ARG A 468 11.09 1.25 -86.07
C ARG A 468 12.04 0.93 -84.92
N GLU A 469 13.31 0.67 -85.21
CA GLU A 469 14.35 0.43 -84.21
C GLU A 469 14.64 1.70 -83.40
N MET A 470 14.73 2.87 -84.03
CA MET A 470 14.89 4.15 -83.33
C MET A 470 13.67 4.50 -82.47
N ALA A 471 12.44 4.20 -82.94
CA ALA A 471 11.24 4.35 -82.12
C ALA A 471 11.22 3.38 -80.93
N ALA A 472 11.57 2.11 -81.13
CA ALA A 472 11.69 1.12 -80.05
C ALA A 472 12.79 1.49 -79.05
N LEU A 473 13.92 2.05 -79.52
CA LEU A 473 15.03 2.49 -78.68
C LEU A 473 14.69 3.78 -77.92
N GLN A 474 13.87 4.66 -78.50
CA GLN A 474 13.30 5.83 -77.83
C GLN A 474 12.26 5.41 -76.77
N GLU A 475 11.47 4.38 -77.03
CA GLU A 475 10.53 3.79 -76.07
C GLU A 475 11.25 3.09 -74.92
N GLN A 476 12.35 2.38 -75.21
CA GLN A 476 13.23 1.81 -74.18
C GLN A 476 13.93 2.90 -73.35
N LYS A 477 14.40 4.00 -73.98
CA LYS A 477 14.99 5.14 -73.27
C LYS A 477 13.96 5.88 -72.41
N SER A 478 12.73 6.09 -72.89
CA SER A 478 11.66 6.73 -72.12
C SER A 478 11.20 5.84 -70.97
N ALA A 479 11.07 4.52 -71.19
CA ALA A 479 10.80 3.55 -70.13
C ALA A 479 11.93 3.52 -69.09
N ALA A 480 13.20 3.59 -69.52
CA ALA A 480 14.35 3.69 -68.62
C ALA A 480 14.35 5.00 -67.82
N LEU A 481 14.02 6.15 -68.43
CA LEU A 481 13.89 7.44 -67.74
C LEU A 481 12.73 7.44 -66.73
N ILE A 482 11.59 6.83 -67.06
CA ILE A 482 10.46 6.65 -66.15
C ILE A 482 10.85 5.74 -64.99
N LEU A 483 11.56 4.64 -65.25
CA LEU A 483 12.08 3.73 -64.21
C LEU A 483 13.14 4.41 -63.33
N GLN A 484 14.03 5.21 -63.90
CA GLN A 484 15.04 5.97 -63.16
C GLN A 484 14.39 7.07 -62.31
N ALA A 485 13.41 7.79 -62.84
CA ALA A 485 12.63 8.78 -62.09
C ALA A 485 11.80 8.11 -60.98
N ALA A 486 11.17 6.96 -61.26
CA ALA A 486 10.46 6.17 -60.27
C ALA A 486 11.39 5.63 -59.18
N TYR A 487 12.60 5.18 -59.53
CA TYR A 487 13.62 4.74 -58.60
C TYR A 487 14.15 5.89 -57.75
N ARG A 488 14.47 7.05 -58.33
CA ARG A 488 14.89 8.26 -57.59
C ARG A 488 13.79 8.73 -56.63
N GLY A 489 12.53 8.74 -57.08
CA GLY A 489 11.37 9.03 -56.24
C GLY A 489 11.14 7.99 -55.14
N MET A 490 11.35 6.71 -55.43
CA MET A 490 11.27 5.62 -54.44
C MET A 490 12.38 5.72 -53.40
N LYS A 491 13.63 5.98 -53.83
CA LYS A 491 14.78 6.21 -52.96
C LYS A 491 14.51 7.41 -52.03
N SER A 492 14.08 8.56 -52.58
CA SER A 492 13.71 9.75 -51.79
C SER A 492 12.60 9.48 -50.76
N ARG A 493 11.52 8.80 -51.18
CA ARG A 493 10.43 8.40 -50.26
C ARG A 493 10.90 7.40 -49.19
N GLN A 494 11.85 6.53 -49.53
CA GLN A 494 12.45 5.60 -48.58
C GLN A 494 13.33 6.32 -47.56
N THR A 495 14.13 7.32 -47.98
CA THR A 495 14.91 8.18 -47.08
C THR A 495 13.99 8.96 -46.14
N LEU A 496 12.93 9.59 -46.67
CA LEU A 496 11.92 10.32 -45.87
C LEU A 496 11.21 9.39 -44.88
N LYS A 497 10.87 8.16 -45.30
CA LYS A 497 10.26 7.16 -44.43
C LYS A 497 11.20 6.68 -43.33
N GLN A 498 12.50 6.54 -43.60
CA GLN A 498 13.51 6.24 -42.59
C GLN A 498 13.65 7.40 -41.60
N MET A 499 13.68 8.65 -42.07
CA MET A 499 13.68 9.84 -41.20
C MET A 499 12.43 9.92 -40.31
N HIS A 500 11.24 9.68 -40.87
CA HIS A 500 10.00 9.63 -40.08
C HIS A 500 9.95 8.43 -39.12
N GLN A 501 10.50 7.27 -39.50
CA GLN A 501 10.60 6.13 -38.59
C GLN A 501 11.59 6.39 -37.45
N ALA A 502 12.72 7.03 -37.73
CA ALA A 502 13.68 7.47 -36.73
C ALA A 502 13.02 8.48 -35.78
N ALA A 503 12.35 9.51 -36.31
CA ALA A 503 11.62 10.49 -35.53
C ALA A 503 10.50 9.84 -34.69
N THR A 504 9.75 8.90 -35.25
CA THR A 504 8.69 8.18 -34.52
C THR A 504 9.29 7.29 -33.42
N THR A 505 10.44 6.65 -33.68
CA THR A 505 11.14 5.82 -32.68
C THR A 505 11.67 6.68 -31.54
N VAL A 506 12.27 7.83 -31.85
CA VAL A 506 12.69 8.82 -30.85
C VAL A 506 11.49 9.35 -30.06
N GLN A 507 10.38 9.67 -30.72
CA GLN A 507 9.17 10.14 -30.05
C GLN A 507 8.52 9.07 -29.16
N VAL A 508 8.47 7.81 -29.60
CA VAL A 508 7.90 6.70 -28.82
C VAL A 508 8.79 6.37 -27.63
N THR A 509 10.12 6.31 -27.82
CA THR A 509 11.08 6.08 -26.73
C THR A 509 11.08 7.23 -25.73
N PHE A 510 11.01 8.49 -26.17
CA PHE A 510 10.89 9.65 -25.30
C PHE A 510 9.55 9.70 -24.54
N ARG A 511 8.44 9.34 -25.19
CA ARG A 511 7.13 9.23 -24.51
C ARG A 511 7.14 8.11 -23.47
N ALA A 512 7.75 6.97 -23.77
CA ALA A 512 7.92 5.87 -22.83
C ALA A 512 8.84 6.24 -21.66
N TYR A 513 9.95 6.94 -21.92
CA TYR A 513 10.84 7.49 -20.89
C TYR A 513 10.10 8.50 -20.00
N SER A 514 9.38 9.46 -20.59
CA SER A 514 8.61 10.47 -19.85
C SER A 514 7.48 9.84 -19.02
N ALA A 515 6.84 8.78 -19.52
CA ALA A 515 5.85 8.01 -18.76
C ALA A 515 6.51 7.23 -17.61
N CYS A 516 7.63 6.55 -17.85
CA CYS A 516 8.39 5.86 -16.81
C CYS A 516 8.91 6.81 -15.73
N LYS A 517 9.42 7.98 -16.11
CA LYS A 517 9.89 9.01 -15.16
C LYS A 517 8.75 9.50 -14.26
N ARG A 518 7.56 9.76 -14.81
CA ARG A 518 6.37 10.12 -14.03
C ARG A 518 5.90 8.99 -13.11
N TYR A 519 5.85 7.77 -13.62
CA TYR A 519 5.48 6.59 -12.82
C TYR A 519 6.46 6.35 -11.67
N LEU A 520 7.77 6.45 -11.93
CA LEU A 520 8.80 6.31 -10.90
C LEU A 520 8.69 7.42 -9.84
N ALA A 521 8.47 8.67 -10.25
CA ALA A 521 8.23 9.77 -9.30
C ALA A 521 6.99 9.51 -8.42
N MET A 522 5.89 9.05 -9.02
CA MET A 522 4.67 8.71 -8.28
C MET A 522 4.86 7.50 -7.36
N LYS A 523 5.60 6.48 -7.79
CA LYS A 523 5.97 5.32 -6.97
C LYS A 523 6.87 5.70 -5.80
N CYS A 524 7.88 6.56 -6.03
CA CYS A 524 8.74 7.09 -4.97
C CYS A 524 7.93 7.90 -3.96
N ALA A 525 7.02 8.77 -4.41
CA ALA A 525 6.12 9.50 -3.53
C ALA A 525 5.24 8.56 -2.69
N ALA A 526 4.65 7.53 -3.32
CA ALA A 526 3.85 6.54 -2.61
C ALA A 526 4.67 5.77 -1.55
N ILE A 527 5.90 5.35 -1.87
CA ILE A 527 6.80 4.67 -0.92
C ILE A 527 7.18 5.60 0.24
N VAL A 528 7.45 6.88 -0.02
CA VAL A 528 7.76 7.87 1.01
C VAL A 528 6.57 8.08 1.94
N ILE A 529 5.36 8.21 1.39
CA ILE A 529 4.12 8.34 2.17
C ILE A 529 3.87 7.08 3.01
N GLN A 530 4.00 5.89 2.42
CA GLN A 530 3.82 4.61 3.12
C GLN A 530 4.85 4.44 4.24
N ARG A 531 6.13 4.76 3.99
CA ARG A 531 7.19 4.72 5.02
C ARG A 531 6.92 5.70 6.15
N ARG A 532 6.51 6.94 5.82
CA ARG A 532 6.21 7.97 6.82
C ARG A 532 4.99 7.60 7.66
N PHE A 533 3.95 7.06 7.03
CA PHE A 533 2.78 6.53 7.74
C PHE A 533 3.14 5.37 8.69
N HIS A 534 3.93 4.40 8.21
CA HIS A 534 4.40 3.30 9.06
C HIS A 534 5.27 3.81 10.21
N ALA A 535 6.18 4.75 9.97
CA ALA A 535 7.01 5.36 11.00
C ALA A 535 6.15 6.10 12.05
N THR A 536 5.15 6.89 11.63
CA THR A 536 4.22 7.57 12.55
C THR A 536 3.39 6.57 13.36
N LYS A 537 2.94 5.46 12.75
CA LYS A 537 2.21 4.41 13.46
C LYS A 537 3.08 3.74 14.53
N VAL A 538 4.33 3.43 14.20
CA VAL A 538 5.31 2.86 15.15
C VAL A 538 5.63 3.86 16.27
N ALA A 539 5.83 5.14 15.94
CA ALA A 539 6.10 6.19 16.92
C ALA A 539 4.93 6.37 17.91
N LYS A 540 3.67 6.34 17.42
CA LYS A 540 2.49 6.37 18.28
C LYS A 540 2.41 5.13 19.20
N GLN A 541 2.73 3.94 18.68
CA GLN A 541 2.76 2.71 19.47
C GLN A 541 3.84 2.77 20.57
N GLN A 542 5.04 3.25 20.24
CA GLN A 542 6.14 3.43 21.19
C GLN A 542 5.83 4.48 22.25
N ARG A 543 5.23 5.61 21.88
CA ARG A 543 4.74 6.64 22.82
C ARG A 543 3.73 6.05 23.81
N LYS A 544 2.77 5.26 23.33
CA LYS A 544 1.78 4.60 24.19
C LYS A 544 2.45 3.63 25.18
N HIS A 545 3.37 2.79 24.70
CA HIS A 545 4.11 1.86 25.54
C HIS A 545 4.97 2.57 26.61
N PHE A 546 5.63 3.66 26.24
CA PHE A 546 6.39 4.50 27.17
C PHE A 546 5.49 5.10 28.26
N LEU A 547 4.31 5.62 27.90
CA LEU A 547 3.36 6.18 28.88
C LEU A 547 2.80 5.12 29.84
N GLU A 548 2.55 3.89 29.34
CA GLU A 548 2.14 2.75 30.15
C GLU A 548 3.25 2.32 31.13
N MET A 549 4.50 2.27 30.67
CA MET A 549 5.66 2.00 31.53
C MET A 549 5.87 3.10 32.57
N TYR A 550 5.73 4.37 32.19
CA TYR A 550 5.85 5.52 33.10
C TYR A 550 4.79 5.48 34.19
N HIS A 551 3.51 5.25 33.85
CA HIS A 551 2.44 5.09 34.84
C HIS A 551 2.66 3.88 35.75
N GLY A 552 3.12 2.75 35.19
CA GLY A 552 3.47 1.56 35.97
C GLY A 552 4.56 1.85 37.01
N ALA A 553 5.59 2.61 36.63
CA ALA A 553 6.66 3.02 37.54
C ALA A 553 6.15 3.97 38.64
N LEU A 554 5.32 4.95 38.30
CA LEU A 554 4.74 5.92 39.23
C LEU A 554 3.89 5.23 40.31
N VAL A 555 3.04 4.28 39.90
CA VAL A 555 2.22 3.47 40.82
C VAL A 555 3.09 2.58 41.70
N LEU A 556 4.15 1.98 41.15
CA LEU A 556 5.08 1.14 41.92
C LEU A 556 5.84 1.95 42.99
N GLN A 557 6.30 3.16 42.63
CA GLN A 557 6.97 4.08 43.54
C GLN A 557 6.03 4.57 44.65
N ALA A 558 4.80 4.95 44.31
CA ALA A 558 3.78 5.34 45.29
C ALA A 558 3.42 4.19 46.25
N CYS A 559 3.24 2.97 45.73
CA CYS A 559 3.01 1.77 46.53
C CYS A 559 4.16 1.47 47.48
N TYR A 560 5.41 1.59 47.00
CA TYR A 560 6.59 1.36 47.82
C TYR A 560 6.77 2.41 48.92
N ARG A 561 6.58 3.70 48.61
CA ARG A 561 6.63 4.79 49.60
C ARG A 561 5.56 4.58 50.68
N GLY A 562 4.33 4.22 50.28
CA GLY A 562 3.25 3.88 51.22
C GLY A 562 3.55 2.64 52.07
N LEU A 563 4.15 1.59 51.48
CA LEU A 563 4.55 0.38 52.22
C LEU A 563 5.61 0.69 53.28
N LYS A 564 6.62 1.50 52.94
CA LYS A 564 7.71 1.89 53.85
C LYS A 564 7.17 2.57 55.11
N VAL A 565 6.31 3.58 54.94
CA VAL A 565 5.71 4.34 56.05
C VAL A 565 4.82 3.46 56.92
N ARG A 566 3.97 2.61 56.33
CA ARG A 566 3.10 1.69 57.10
C ARG A 566 3.90 0.68 57.92
N ARG A 567 5.05 0.22 57.42
CA ARG A 567 5.91 -0.72 58.13
C ARG A 567 6.58 -0.06 59.34
N GLN A 568 6.99 1.20 59.21
CA GLN A 568 7.60 1.99 60.27
C GLN A 568 6.59 2.31 61.39
N LEU A 569 5.37 2.71 61.04
CA LEU A 569 4.27 2.91 62.00
C LEU A 569 3.89 1.62 62.73
N LEU A 570 3.91 0.48 62.05
CA LEU A 570 3.63 -0.81 62.68
C LEU A 570 4.70 -1.17 63.72
N GLN A 571 5.98 -0.91 63.45
CA GLN A 571 7.08 -1.12 64.40
C GLN A 571 6.95 -0.20 65.62
N GLN A 572 6.66 1.10 65.41
CA GLN A 572 6.41 2.04 66.51
C GLN A 572 5.22 1.62 67.38
N ARG A 573 4.12 1.17 66.77
CA ARG A 573 2.96 0.64 67.51
C ARG A 573 3.28 -0.65 68.26
N GLN A 574 4.06 -1.57 67.67
CA GLN A 574 4.49 -2.79 68.37
C GLN A 574 5.36 -2.47 69.58
N ALA A 575 6.32 -1.54 69.45
CA ALA A 575 7.16 -1.07 70.54
C ALA A 575 6.34 -0.40 71.65
N ALA A 576 5.42 0.50 71.29
CA ALA A 576 4.54 1.16 72.25
C ALA A 576 3.67 0.17 73.05
N VAL A 577 3.10 -0.85 72.40
CA VAL A 577 2.33 -1.85 73.14
C VAL A 577 3.22 -2.72 74.02
N LEU A 578 4.46 -3.00 73.60
CA LEU A 578 5.41 -3.76 74.41
C LEU A 578 5.77 -2.98 75.68
N ILE A 579 6.10 -1.69 75.55
CA ILE A 579 6.37 -0.77 76.68
C ILE A 579 5.15 -0.67 77.60
N GLN A 580 3.96 -0.42 77.04
CA GLN A 580 2.72 -0.33 77.83
C GLN A 580 2.38 -1.65 78.53
N SER A 581 2.67 -2.79 77.90
CA SER A 581 2.45 -4.10 78.50
C SER A 581 3.42 -4.40 79.64
N TYR A 582 4.67 -3.95 79.51
CA TYR A 582 5.70 -4.09 80.55
C TYR A 582 5.41 -3.16 81.73
N PHE A 583 5.05 -1.90 81.47
CA PHE A 583 4.67 -0.93 82.51
C PHE A 583 3.46 -1.38 83.32
N ARG A 584 2.39 -1.86 82.65
CA ARG A 584 1.22 -2.39 83.36
C ARG A 584 1.54 -3.68 84.16
N ARG A 585 2.54 -4.47 83.74
CA ARG A 585 3.05 -5.61 84.55
C ARG A 585 3.85 -5.11 85.74
N HIS A 586 4.73 -4.12 85.56
CA HIS A 586 5.54 -3.53 86.61
C HIS A 586 4.67 -2.89 87.70
N LYS A 587 3.64 -2.14 87.32
CA LYS A 587 2.66 -1.54 88.25
C LYS A 587 1.95 -2.57 89.14
N GLU A 588 1.52 -3.71 88.58
CA GLU A 588 0.90 -4.78 89.37
C GLU A 588 1.94 -5.56 90.22
N MET A 589 3.18 -5.68 89.74
CA MET A 589 4.29 -6.26 90.52
C MET A 589 4.64 -5.42 91.75
N VAL A 590 4.71 -4.10 91.61
CA VAL A 590 4.97 -3.18 92.73
C VAL A 590 3.84 -3.25 93.77
N LYS A 591 2.58 -3.33 93.33
CA LYS A 591 1.44 -3.56 94.24
C LYS A 591 1.53 -4.89 94.98
N TYR A 592 1.85 -5.98 94.27
CA TYR A 592 2.02 -7.30 94.88
C TYR A 592 3.19 -7.33 95.87
N GLN A 593 4.32 -6.66 95.55
CA GLN A 593 5.48 -6.55 96.43
C GLN A 593 5.19 -5.77 97.71
N ALA A 594 4.49 -4.64 97.62
CA ALA A 594 4.05 -3.88 98.80
C ALA A 594 3.12 -4.74 99.68
N MET A 595 2.17 -5.45 99.06
CA MET A 595 1.23 -6.33 99.77
C MET A 595 1.92 -7.52 100.45
N ARG A 596 2.96 -8.08 99.83
CA ARG A 596 3.80 -9.13 100.40
C ARG A 596 4.66 -8.61 101.56
N LEU A 597 5.23 -7.41 101.46
CA LEU A 597 5.99 -6.78 102.56
C LEU A 597 5.07 -6.47 103.74
N SER A 598 3.86 -5.96 103.51
CA SER A 598 2.87 -5.77 104.58
C SER A 598 2.48 -7.10 105.25
N ALA A 599 2.31 -8.19 104.49
CA ALA A 599 2.05 -9.50 105.06
C ALA A 599 3.24 -10.03 105.90
N ILE A 600 4.48 -9.81 105.45
CA ILE A 600 5.70 -10.18 106.19
C ILE A 600 5.83 -9.37 107.48
N ILE A 601 5.56 -8.07 107.44
CA ILE A 601 5.60 -7.19 108.63
C ILE A 601 4.50 -7.60 109.63
N ILE A 602 3.29 -7.91 109.17
CA ILE A 602 2.21 -8.42 110.04
C ILE A 602 2.58 -9.79 110.64
N GLN A 603 3.16 -10.69 109.84
CA GLN A 603 3.63 -11.99 110.31
C GLN A 603 4.80 -11.86 111.30
N SER A 604 5.74 -10.94 111.09
CA SER A 604 6.86 -10.71 112.01
C SER A 604 6.41 -10.05 113.30
N HIS A 605 5.46 -9.10 113.23
CA HIS A 605 4.89 -8.44 114.41
C HIS A 605 4.03 -9.40 115.23
N TYR A 606 3.30 -10.31 114.57
CA TYR A 606 2.56 -11.37 115.26
C TYR A 606 3.51 -12.39 115.93
N ARG A 607 4.61 -12.76 115.26
CA ARG A 607 5.65 -13.63 115.84
C ARG A 607 6.35 -12.96 117.03
N SER A 608 6.68 -11.67 116.92
CA SER A 608 7.24 -10.86 118.02
C SER A 608 6.26 -10.71 119.18
N TYR A 609 4.96 -10.56 118.92
CA TYR A 609 3.93 -10.52 119.95
C TYR A 609 3.82 -11.86 120.69
N ILE A 610 3.79 -12.99 119.98
CA ILE A 610 3.81 -14.32 120.58
C ILE A 610 5.08 -14.52 121.42
N GLN A 611 6.24 -14.12 120.91
CA GLN A 611 7.53 -14.17 121.63
C GLN A 611 7.49 -13.31 122.90
N ALA A 612 7.03 -12.05 122.83
CA ALA A 612 6.89 -11.18 123.98
C ALA A 612 5.88 -11.69 125.01
N THR A 613 4.86 -12.44 124.57
CA THR A 613 3.89 -13.09 125.47
C THR A 613 4.52 -14.28 126.19
N ALA A 614 5.32 -15.08 125.49
CA ALA A 614 6.10 -16.17 126.10
C ALA A 614 7.18 -15.63 127.06
N ASP A 615 7.84 -14.53 126.70
CA ASP A 615 8.82 -13.84 127.56
C ASP A 615 8.15 -13.21 128.78
N ARG A 616 6.92 -12.69 128.64
CA ARG A 616 6.10 -12.18 129.75
C ARG A 616 5.64 -13.29 130.68
N GLU A 617 5.21 -14.44 130.15
CA GLU A 617 4.91 -15.62 130.95
C GLU A 617 6.15 -16.12 131.67
N ASN A 618 7.30 -16.18 131.00
CA ASN A 618 8.58 -16.53 131.60
C ASN A 618 8.99 -15.51 132.65
N TYR A 619 8.78 -14.21 132.45
CA TYR A 619 9.02 -13.17 133.46
C TYR A 619 8.07 -13.29 134.65
N LEU A 620 6.79 -13.62 134.42
CA LEU A 620 5.85 -13.84 135.52
C LEU A 620 6.17 -15.14 136.27
N ARG A 621 6.62 -16.19 135.58
CA ARG A 621 7.15 -17.42 136.17
C ARG A 621 8.41 -17.11 136.97
N LEU A 622 9.36 -16.36 136.39
CA LEU A 622 10.60 -15.92 137.03
C LEU A 622 10.31 -14.98 138.19
N ARG A 623 9.31 -14.10 138.13
CA ARG A 623 8.86 -13.23 139.22
C ARG A 623 8.16 -14.02 140.31
N LYS A 624 7.35 -15.02 139.97
CA LYS A 624 6.70 -15.90 140.94
C LYS A 624 7.73 -16.78 141.63
N SER A 625 8.67 -17.34 140.86
CA SER A 625 9.87 -18.01 141.35
C SER A 625 10.78 -17.07 142.12
N ALA A 626 10.90 -15.80 141.76
CA ALA A 626 11.69 -14.78 142.45
C ALA A 626 11.01 -14.29 143.72
N ILE A 627 9.68 -14.25 143.80
CA ILE A 627 8.93 -13.98 145.04
C ILE A 627 9.01 -15.22 145.95
N MET A 628 8.89 -16.42 145.39
CA MET A 628 9.15 -17.66 146.13
C MET A 628 10.61 -17.75 146.55
N LEU A 629 11.57 -17.33 145.72
CA LEU A 629 12.98 -17.23 146.04
C LEU A 629 13.26 -16.05 146.96
N GLN A 630 12.51 -14.95 146.98
CA GLN A 630 12.67 -13.85 147.94
C GLN A 630 12.07 -14.24 149.29
N ALA A 631 10.97 -15.00 149.31
CA ALA A 631 10.46 -15.63 150.51
C ALA A 631 11.41 -16.73 151.00
N ALA A 632 11.91 -17.56 150.09
CA ALA A 632 12.84 -18.64 150.39
C ALA A 632 14.24 -18.14 150.67
N PHE A 633 14.72 -17.02 150.09
CA PHE A 633 15.99 -16.31 150.33
C PHE A 633 15.86 -15.31 151.47
N ARG A 634 14.68 -14.84 151.86
CA ARG A 634 14.52 -14.34 153.23
C ARG A 634 14.67 -15.50 154.22
N GLY A 635 14.09 -16.66 153.90
CA GLY A 635 14.29 -17.91 154.65
C GLY A 635 15.63 -18.61 154.43
N HIS A 636 16.44 -18.23 153.44
CA HIS A 636 17.68 -18.88 153.03
C HIS A 636 18.85 -17.92 153.11
N SER A 637 18.68 -16.60 153.16
CA SER A 637 19.67 -15.70 153.76
C SER A 637 19.86 -16.06 155.23
N LEU A 638 18.77 -16.51 155.88
CA LEU A 638 18.81 -17.13 157.21
C LEU A 638 19.46 -18.53 157.24
N ARG A 639 19.48 -19.28 156.11
CA ARG A 639 20.08 -20.64 156.03
C ARG A 639 21.44 -20.71 155.27
N ARG A 640 21.80 -19.68 154.51
CA ARG A 640 22.99 -19.49 153.67
C ARG A 640 24.03 -18.62 154.36
N GLN A 641 23.65 -17.88 155.41
CA GLN A 641 24.61 -17.49 156.45
C GLN A 641 25.11 -18.69 157.27
N LEU A 642 24.59 -19.91 157.07
CA LEU A 642 25.04 -21.09 157.84
C LEU A 642 25.40 -22.32 157.00
N ALA A 643 24.98 -22.41 155.74
CA ALA A 643 25.51 -23.42 154.82
C ALA A 643 26.44 -22.80 153.78
N GLU A 644 27.26 -21.86 154.24
CA GLU A 644 28.45 -21.29 153.62
C GLU A 644 29.57 -22.34 153.44
N LYS A 645 29.25 -23.60 153.12
CA LYS A 645 30.26 -24.64 153.19
C LYS A 645 30.63 -25.41 151.93
N GLN A 646 29.76 -25.75 150.98
CA GLN A 646 30.19 -26.79 150.03
C GLN A 646 29.64 -26.61 148.60
N GLU A 647 30.36 -25.79 147.82
CA GLU A 647 30.54 -25.85 146.36
C GLU A 647 31.45 -27.07 146.03
N ALA A 648 31.62 -27.63 144.83
CA ALA A 648 31.31 -27.23 143.47
C ALA A 648 31.56 -28.41 142.50
N SER A 649 30.85 -28.38 141.37
CA SER A 649 31.44 -28.39 140.02
C SER A 649 32.18 -29.65 139.50
N ILE A 650 31.41 -30.48 138.79
CA ILE A 650 31.77 -31.05 137.49
C ILE A 650 31.52 -29.99 136.41
N ILE A 651 32.42 -29.72 135.46
CA ILE A 651 32.04 -29.10 134.18
C ILE A 651 32.90 -29.63 133.02
N ILE A 652 32.30 -29.58 131.82
CA ILE A 652 32.91 -29.26 130.52
C ILE A 652 33.15 -30.48 129.63
N GLN A 653 32.11 -30.84 128.89
CA GLN A 653 32.25 -30.99 127.44
C GLN A 653 32.29 -29.59 126.81
N ALA A 654 33.18 -29.35 125.85
CA ALA A 654 33.01 -28.33 124.82
C ALA A 654 33.89 -28.72 123.62
N MET A 655 33.30 -29.15 122.51
CA MET A 655 33.03 -28.27 121.37
C MET A 655 34.23 -28.24 120.39
N ARG A 656 33.90 -28.02 119.11
CA ARG A 656 34.71 -27.27 118.12
C ARG A 656 35.77 -28.03 117.29
N ARG A 657 35.60 -27.91 115.97
CA ARG A 657 36.61 -27.76 114.87
C ARG A 657 36.68 -28.90 113.85
N TYR A 658 36.01 -28.73 112.69
CA TYR A 658 36.51 -29.31 111.42
C TYR A 658 35.94 -28.58 110.18
N GLN A 659 36.08 -27.26 110.14
CA GLN A 659 35.53 -26.39 109.09
C GLN A 659 36.60 -25.51 108.42
N GLN A 660 37.82 -25.99 108.14
CA GLN A 660 38.86 -25.05 107.71
C GLN A 660 39.88 -25.35 106.62
N VAL A 661 39.93 -26.45 105.86
CA VAL A 661 41.02 -26.54 104.84
C VAL A 661 40.73 -27.36 103.57
N ARG A 662 39.89 -26.91 102.62
CA ARG A 662 39.87 -27.59 101.30
C ARG A 662 39.66 -26.72 100.04
N ASN A 663 39.97 -25.43 100.10
CA ASN A 663 39.68 -24.47 99.00
C ASN A 663 40.90 -23.91 98.22
N ALA A 664 42.10 -24.47 98.29
CA ALA A 664 43.28 -23.82 97.69
C ALA A 664 44.05 -24.66 96.64
N ALA A 665 43.36 -25.45 95.80
CA ALA A 665 43.99 -26.35 94.81
C ALA A 665 43.58 -26.11 93.32
N VAL A 666 43.04 -24.95 92.96
CA VAL A 666 42.45 -24.72 91.60
C VAL A 666 43.32 -23.85 90.66
N CYS A 667 44.49 -23.37 91.09
CA CYS A 667 45.30 -22.43 90.30
C CYS A 667 46.35 -23.01 89.32
N LEU A 668 46.35 -24.31 88.98
CA LEU A 668 47.42 -24.93 88.18
C LEU A 668 47.01 -25.63 86.85
N GLN A 669 45.80 -25.42 86.30
CA GLN A 669 45.36 -26.15 85.07
C GLN A 669 44.98 -25.28 83.86
N LYS A 670 45.19 -23.96 83.91
CA LYS A 670 44.75 -23.04 82.85
C LYS A 670 45.76 -22.81 81.70
N SER A 671 47.02 -23.27 81.81
CA SER A 671 48.12 -22.87 80.90
C SER A 671 48.55 -23.92 79.84
N PHE A 672 48.25 -25.22 80.00
CA PHE A 672 48.85 -26.26 79.12
C PHE A 672 47.96 -26.75 77.95
N ARG A 673 46.70 -26.30 77.82
CA ARG A 673 45.76 -26.77 76.77
C ARG A 673 45.67 -25.91 75.50
N GLY A 674 46.39 -24.78 75.42
CA GLY A 674 46.26 -23.81 74.31
C GLY A 674 47.24 -23.96 73.13
N MET A 675 48.31 -24.75 73.27
CA MET A 675 49.41 -24.78 72.28
C MET A 675 49.29 -25.93 71.25
N LYS A 676 48.77 -27.10 71.65
CA LYS A 676 48.71 -28.31 70.79
C LYS A 676 47.67 -28.25 69.65
N GLY A 677 46.76 -27.27 69.65
CA GLY A 677 45.69 -27.12 68.65
C GLY A 677 46.05 -26.36 67.37
N ARG A 678 47.19 -25.62 67.33
CA ARG A 678 47.54 -24.75 66.18
C ARG A 678 48.42 -25.43 65.12
N GLU A 679 49.07 -26.54 65.46
CA GLU A 679 49.98 -27.30 64.57
C GLU A 679 49.21 -28.16 63.54
N LEU A 680 48.13 -28.83 63.97
CA LEU A 680 47.34 -29.78 63.15
C LEU A 680 46.50 -29.11 62.05
N SER A 681 46.14 -27.83 62.21
CA SER A 681 45.31 -27.09 61.24
C SER A 681 46.09 -26.56 60.03
N ARG A 682 47.42 -26.38 60.15
CA ARG A 682 48.26 -25.90 59.03
C ARG A 682 48.61 -27.00 58.02
N ARG A 683 48.80 -28.25 58.46
CA ARG A 683 49.13 -29.38 57.56
C ARG A 683 47.95 -29.87 56.72
N SER A 684 46.72 -29.76 57.20
CA SER A 684 45.50 -30.14 56.46
C SER A 684 45.14 -29.11 55.37
N LYS A 685 45.38 -27.81 55.62
CA LYS A 685 45.09 -26.73 54.67
C LYS A 685 46.06 -26.70 53.47
N ALA A 686 47.32 -27.08 53.66
CA ALA A 686 48.32 -27.14 52.60
C ALA A 686 48.11 -28.30 51.60
N ARG A 687 47.57 -29.44 52.05
CA ARG A 687 47.31 -30.62 51.21
C ARG A 687 46.11 -30.42 50.26
N PHE A 688 45.05 -29.79 50.76
CA PHE A 688 43.83 -29.47 49.99
C PHE A 688 44.08 -28.48 48.83
N LEU A 689 45.03 -27.54 48.99
CA LEU A 689 45.36 -26.57 47.95
C LEU A 689 46.16 -27.17 46.78
N LYS A 690 47.00 -28.19 47.02
CA LYS A 690 47.72 -28.91 45.97
C LYS A 690 46.80 -29.78 45.10
N GLU A 691 45.83 -30.47 45.69
CA GLU A 691 44.83 -31.26 44.96
C GLU A 691 43.89 -30.38 44.12
N LYS A 692 43.51 -29.21 44.65
CA LYS A 692 42.67 -28.25 43.92
C LYS A 692 43.40 -27.61 42.73
N ALA A 693 44.69 -27.33 42.85
CA ALA A 693 45.49 -26.78 41.75
C ALA A 693 45.71 -27.78 40.61
N ALA A 694 45.96 -29.05 40.92
CA ALA A 694 46.11 -30.12 39.93
C ALA A 694 44.81 -30.37 39.14
N ALA A 695 43.65 -30.36 39.81
CA ALA A 695 42.35 -30.51 39.16
C ALA A 695 42.03 -29.35 38.20
N ILE A 696 42.39 -28.11 38.55
CA ILE A 696 42.18 -26.93 37.69
C ILE A 696 43.10 -26.97 36.46
N ALA A 697 44.36 -27.42 36.62
CA ALA A 697 45.30 -27.56 35.51
C ALA A 697 44.82 -28.59 34.48
N ILE A 698 44.37 -29.77 34.92
CA ILE A 698 43.84 -30.83 34.04
C ILE A 698 42.55 -30.38 33.34
N GLN A 699 41.65 -29.69 34.06
CA GLN A 699 40.41 -29.16 33.48
C GLN A 699 40.68 -28.05 32.45
N SER A 700 41.68 -27.19 32.68
CA SER A 700 42.05 -26.14 31.73
C SER A 700 42.74 -26.70 30.47
N ALA A 701 43.60 -27.71 30.63
CA ALA A 701 44.28 -28.38 29.52
C ALA A 701 43.30 -29.16 28.63
N TYR A 702 42.35 -29.89 29.22
CA TYR A 702 41.30 -30.60 28.48
C TYR A 702 40.35 -29.63 27.76
N ARG A 703 39.92 -28.53 28.41
CA ARG A 703 39.13 -27.48 27.77
C ARG A 703 39.88 -26.82 26.61
N GLY A 704 41.18 -26.60 26.75
CA GLY A 704 42.06 -26.09 25.68
C GLY A 704 42.21 -27.07 24.52
N HIS A 705 42.35 -28.37 24.77
CA HIS A 705 42.42 -29.41 23.74
C HIS A 705 41.08 -29.53 22.98
N CYS A 706 39.94 -29.59 23.69
CA CYS A 706 38.62 -29.61 23.05
C CYS A 706 38.37 -28.36 22.19
N ALA A 707 38.76 -27.18 22.67
CA ALA A 707 38.64 -25.94 21.90
C ALA A 707 39.49 -25.95 20.62
N ARG A 708 40.74 -26.45 20.67
CA ARG A 708 41.60 -26.58 19.49
C ARG A 708 41.09 -27.60 18.48
N VAL A 709 40.58 -28.75 18.93
CA VAL A 709 39.97 -29.77 18.05
C VAL A 709 38.68 -29.26 17.41
N GLN A 710 37.85 -28.50 18.15
CA GLN A 710 36.67 -27.83 17.58
C GLN A 710 37.05 -26.75 16.58
N HIS A 711 38.07 -25.94 16.86
CA HIS A 711 38.54 -24.89 15.96
C HIS A 711 39.13 -25.47 14.67
N ALA A 712 39.91 -26.55 14.75
CA ALA A 712 40.44 -27.26 13.58
C ALA A 712 39.32 -27.88 12.72
N LYS A 713 38.30 -28.50 13.32
CA LYS A 713 37.09 -28.96 12.60
C LYS A 713 36.31 -27.78 11.99
N MET A 714 36.23 -26.65 12.67
CA MET A 714 35.55 -25.45 12.16
C MET A 714 36.28 -24.85 10.95
N GLN A 715 37.61 -24.83 10.96
CA GLN A 715 38.42 -24.36 9.83
C GLN A 715 38.37 -25.33 8.64
N ALA A 716 38.45 -26.64 8.87
CA ALA A 716 38.28 -27.64 7.80
C ALA A 716 36.89 -27.56 7.15
N ASN A 717 35.83 -27.43 7.97
CA ASN A 717 34.46 -27.24 7.47
C ASN A 717 34.29 -25.90 6.74
N ALA A 718 34.91 -24.82 7.23
CA ALA A 718 34.89 -23.52 6.56
C ALA A 718 35.58 -23.58 5.18
N ALA A 719 36.71 -24.28 5.05
CA ALA A 719 37.39 -24.47 3.77
C ALA A 719 36.55 -25.27 2.76
N VAL A 720 35.85 -26.32 3.21
CA VAL A 720 34.92 -27.10 2.38
C VAL A 720 33.71 -26.25 1.95
N ILE A 721 33.13 -25.47 2.87
CA ILE A 721 32.02 -24.55 2.57
C ILE A 721 32.47 -23.44 1.61
N GLN A 722 33.68 -22.91 1.76
CA GLN A 722 34.24 -21.90 0.86
C GLN A 722 34.53 -22.48 -0.53
N LYS A 723 35.06 -23.71 -0.63
CA LYS A 723 35.29 -24.41 -1.91
C LYS A 723 33.98 -24.78 -2.61
N TRP A 724 32.98 -25.24 -1.83
CA TRP A 724 31.61 -25.48 -2.30
C TRP A 724 30.91 -24.19 -2.75
N TYR A 725 31.03 -23.09 -2.00
CA TYR A 725 30.45 -21.81 -2.38
C TYR A 725 31.10 -21.23 -3.64
N ARG A 726 32.44 -21.35 -3.78
CA ARG A 726 33.16 -20.93 -5.00
C ARG A 726 32.75 -21.78 -6.22
N SER A 727 32.58 -23.10 -6.08
CA SER A 727 32.09 -23.94 -7.18
C SER A 727 30.62 -23.67 -7.50
N LEU A 728 29.77 -23.41 -6.50
CA LEU A 728 28.37 -23.02 -6.68
C LEU A 728 28.26 -21.67 -7.42
N LYS A 729 29.15 -20.72 -7.12
CA LYS A 729 29.20 -19.41 -7.77
C LYS A 729 29.71 -19.51 -9.22
N LEU A 730 30.63 -20.44 -9.51
CA LEU A 730 31.08 -20.77 -10.88
C LEU A 730 29.94 -21.42 -11.69
N VAL A 731 29.28 -22.43 -11.13
CA VAL A 731 28.10 -23.09 -11.73
C VAL A 731 26.94 -22.12 -11.90
N GLN A 732 26.77 -21.16 -10.99
CA GLN A 732 25.79 -20.09 -11.14
C GLN A 732 26.16 -19.13 -12.27
N LYS A 733 27.45 -18.79 -12.45
CA LYS A 733 27.94 -17.96 -13.56
C LYS A 733 27.74 -18.66 -14.90
N ASP A 734 28.05 -19.96 -14.99
CA ASP A 734 27.88 -20.76 -16.20
C ASP A 734 26.41 -21.03 -16.52
N ARG A 735 25.59 -21.29 -15.50
CA ARG A 735 24.13 -21.39 -15.65
C ARG A 735 23.51 -20.07 -16.07
N ASN A 736 23.97 -18.95 -15.51
CA ASN A 736 23.52 -17.62 -15.92
C ASN A 736 23.98 -17.31 -17.36
N GLY A 737 25.18 -17.72 -17.75
CA GLY A 737 25.69 -17.63 -19.13
C GLY A 737 24.88 -18.47 -20.12
N PHE A 738 24.57 -19.71 -19.77
CA PHE A 738 23.71 -20.60 -20.57
C PHE A 738 22.26 -20.10 -20.63
N VAL A 739 21.71 -19.59 -19.53
CA VAL A 739 20.37 -18.97 -19.50
C VAL A 739 20.36 -17.68 -20.33
N ALA A 740 21.42 -16.88 -20.28
CA ALA A 740 21.57 -15.70 -21.13
C ALA A 740 21.68 -16.07 -22.62
N LEU A 741 22.43 -17.13 -22.97
CA LEU A 741 22.54 -17.62 -24.35
C LEU A 741 21.22 -18.22 -24.85
N LYS A 742 20.52 -18.99 -24.00
CA LYS A 742 19.19 -19.53 -24.29
C LYS A 742 18.17 -18.41 -24.44
N GLN A 743 18.19 -17.41 -23.55
CA GLN A 743 17.31 -16.26 -23.62
C GLN A 743 17.62 -15.43 -24.86
N ALA A 744 18.89 -15.16 -25.17
CA ALA A 744 19.31 -14.50 -26.41
C ALA A 744 18.84 -15.27 -27.64
N THR A 745 18.95 -16.60 -27.66
CA THR A 745 18.46 -17.45 -28.75
C THR A 745 16.93 -17.41 -28.86
N LEU A 746 16.20 -17.43 -27.75
CA LEU A 746 14.74 -17.28 -27.73
C LEU A 746 14.32 -15.86 -28.13
N THR A 747 15.08 -14.84 -27.77
CA THR A 747 14.90 -13.45 -28.19
C THR A 747 15.20 -13.30 -29.68
N LEU A 748 16.21 -13.97 -30.22
CA LEU A 748 16.54 -13.99 -31.65
C LEU A 748 15.47 -14.75 -32.44
N GLN A 749 15.04 -15.92 -31.95
CA GLN A 749 13.96 -16.69 -32.57
C GLN A 749 12.61 -15.97 -32.49
N SER A 750 12.28 -15.30 -31.38
CA SER A 750 11.07 -14.49 -31.25
C SER A 750 11.16 -13.16 -31.99
N ALA A 751 12.35 -12.58 -32.13
CA ALA A 751 12.60 -11.42 -32.98
C ALA A 751 12.50 -11.80 -34.46
N LEU A 752 12.95 -12.99 -34.86
CA LEU A 752 12.89 -13.51 -36.22
C LEU A 752 11.46 -13.97 -36.57
N ARG A 753 10.78 -14.70 -35.68
CA ARG A 753 9.34 -14.99 -35.79
C ARG A 753 8.51 -13.71 -35.79
N GLY A 754 8.86 -12.76 -34.93
CA GLY A 754 8.25 -11.43 -34.88
C GLY A 754 8.56 -10.60 -36.13
N MET A 755 9.74 -10.74 -36.74
CA MET A 755 10.12 -10.06 -37.98
C MET A 755 9.38 -10.66 -39.17
N LEU A 756 9.29 -12.00 -39.24
CA LEU A 756 8.51 -12.73 -40.23
C LEU A 756 7.00 -12.42 -40.08
N ALA A 757 6.47 -12.43 -38.85
CA ALA A 757 5.11 -12.02 -38.54
C ALA A 757 4.87 -10.55 -38.85
N ARG A 758 5.81 -9.64 -38.58
CA ARG A 758 5.73 -8.21 -38.97
C ARG A 758 5.87 -8.02 -40.48
N ARG A 759 6.62 -8.85 -41.21
CA ARG A 759 6.68 -8.84 -42.68
C ARG A 759 5.38 -9.35 -43.28
N LEU A 760 4.84 -10.46 -42.78
CA LEU A 760 3.56 -11.01 -43.19
C LEU A 760 2.41 -10.07 -42.81
N ALA A 761 2.44 -9.49 -41.61
CA ALA A 761 1.49 -8.48 -41.15
C ALA A 761 1.66 -7.17 -41.89
N LYS A 762 2.86 -6.74 -42.33
CA LYS A 762 3.04 -5.58 -43.23
C LYS A 762 2.52 -5.87 -44.63
N ARG A 763 2.71 -7.08 -45.16
CA ARG A 763 2.13 -7.51 -46.46
C ARG A 763 0.60 -7.58 -46.38
N ARG A 764 0.06 -8.18 -45.32
CA ARG A 764 -1.38 -8.21 -45.01
C ARG A 764 -1.93 -6.83 -44.67
N TRP A 765 -1.23 -5.98 -43.92
CA TRP A 765 -1.65 -4.60 -43.66
C TRP A 765 -1.49 -3.73 -44.89
N ALA A 766 -0.53 -3.96 -45.78
CA ALA A 766 -0.46 -3.26 -47.06
C ALA A 766 -1.62 -3.70 -47.95
N ALA A 767 -1.90 -5.00 -48.05
CA ALA A 767 -3.05 -5.53 -48.77
C ALA A 767 -4.39 -5.05 -48.16
N ILE A 768 -4.56 -5.10 -46.85
CA ILE A 768 -5.72 -4.60 -46.10
C ILE A 768 -5.76 -3.07 -46.10
N LYS A 769 -4.66 -2.32 -46.20
CA LYS A 769 -4.71 -0.85 -46.29
C LYS A 769 -5.01 -0.42 -47.73
N ILE A 770 -4.52 -1.13 -48.73
CA ILE A 770 -4.88 -0.93 -50.14
C ILE A 770 -6.34 -1.34 -50.38
N GLN A 771 -6.76 -2.51 -49.91
CA GLN A 771 -8.15 -2.98 -49.97
C GLN A 771 -8.99 -2.17 -48.99
N SER A 772 -8.86 -2.30 -47.68
CA SER A 772 -9.74 -1.65 -46.70
C SER A 772 -9.59 -0.13 -46.51
N ALA A 773 -8.46 0.56 -46.73
CA ALA A 773 -8.45 2.03 -46.53
C ALA A 773 -9.01 2.78 -47.74
N LEU A 774 -8.72 2.32 -48.96
CA LEU A 774 -9.35 2.85 -50.17
C LEU A 774 -10.77 2.32 -50.35
N TRP A 775 -11.04 1.02 -50.12
CA TRP A 775 -12.37 0.42 -50.22
C TRP A 775 -13.27 0.76 -49.04
N ARG A 776 -12.84 0.74 -47.77
CA ARG A 776 -13.72 1.23 -46.66
C ARG A 776 -13.88 2.73 -46.73
N GLY A 777 -12.87 3.49 -47.16
CA GLY A 777 -13.05 4.92 -47.45
C GLY A 777 -14.03 5.16 -48.60
N HIS A 778 -14.00 4.33 -49.64
CA HIS A 778 -14.93 4.39 -50.77
C HIS A 778 -16.34 3.92 -50.40
N CYS A 779 -16.49 2.77 -49.73
CA CYS A 779 -17.74 2.19 -49.25
C CYS A 779 -18.37 3.02 -48.13
N SER A 780 -17.59 3.57 -47.19
CA SER A 780 -18.11 4.50 -46.16
C SER A 780 -18.63 5.78 -46.81
N ARG A 781 -17.88 6.39 -47.75
CA ARG A 781 -18.37 7.53 -48.53
C ARG A 781 -19.62 7.16 -49.34
N LYS A 782 -19.64 6.00 -50.00
CA LYS A 782 -20.77 5.51 -50.82
C LYS A 782 -22.02 5.14 -50.00
N HIS A 783 -21.88 4.66 -48.77
CA HIS A 783 -22.99 4.28 -47.89
C HIS A 783 -23.47 5.41 -46.96
N HIS A 784 -22.64 6.43 -46.69
CA HIS A 784 -23.00 7.64 -45.92
C HIS A 784 -23.06 8.88 -46.81
N ASP A 785 -23.34 8.67 -48.10
CA ASP A 785 -23.50 9.76 -49.06
C ASP A 785 -24.83 10.47 -48.76
N THR A 786 -24.76 11.70 -48.24
CA THR A 786 -25.93 12.58 -48.18
C THR A 786 -26.36 12.96 -49.60
N SER A 787 -27.66 13.21 -49.83
CA SER A 787 -28.21 13.63 -51.13
C SER A 787 -27.40 14.79 -51.77
N LYS A 788 -26.91 15.71 -50.93
CA LYS A 788 -26.01 16.81 -51.32
C LYS A 788 -24.69 16.34 -51.95
N VAL A 789 -24.06 15.30 -51.38
CA VAL A 789 -22.78 14.74 -51.87
C VAL A 789 -22.99 13.95 -53.17
N ILE A 790 -24.10 13.22 -53.30
CA ILE A 790 -24.48 12.51 -54.54
C ILE A 790 -24.73 13.52 -55.66
N SER A 791 -25.49 14.59 -55.36
CA SER A 791 -25.73 15.70 -56.30
C SER A 791 -24.42 16.36 -56.74
N MET A 792 -23.51 16.66 -55.80
CA MET A 792 -22.18 17.20 -56.13
C MET A 792 -21.36 16.25 -57.03
N ARG A 793 -21.40 14.94 -56.79
CA ARG A 793 -20.67 13.95 -57.61
C ARG A 793 -21.28 13.80 -59.01
N ARG A 794 -22.61 13.82 -59.14
CA ARG A 794 -23.29 13.85 -60.45
C ARG A 794 -22.94 15.12 -61.22
N ARG A 795 -22.96 16.28 -60.56
CA ARG A 795 -22.53 17.55 -61.16
C ARG A 795 -21.08 17.48 -61.63
N LEU A 796 -20.16 16.96 -60.80
CA LEU A 796 -18.75 16.83 -61.16
C LEU A 796 -18.55 15.89 -62.36
N ARG A 797 -19.28 14.76 -62.43
CA ARG A 797 -19.24 13.85 -63.59
C ARG A 797 -19.76 14.51 -64.87
N LYS A 798 -20.89 15.24 -64.78
CA LYS A 798 -21.44 15.99 -65.92
C LYS A 798 -20.47 17.09 -66.40
N VAL A 799 -19.79 17.78 -65.47
CA VAL A 799 -18.77 18.76 -65.81
C VAL A 799 -17.57 18.09 -66.47
N ASN A 800 -17.02 17.02 -65.88
CA ASN A 800 -15.87 16.30 -66.43
C ASN A 800 -16.12 15.71 -67.82
N GLN A 801 -17.35 15.26 -68.13
CA GLN A 801 -17.73 14.79 -69.46
C GLN A 801 -17.74 15.90 -70.51
N ARG A 802 -17.86 17.16 -70.10
CA ARG A 802 -17.91 18.34 -70.97
C ARG A 802 -16.59 19.10 -71.07
N VAL A 803 -15.55 18.68 -70.34
CA VAL A 803 -14.23 19.34 -70.34
C VAL A 803 -13.52 19.07 -71.66
N LYS A 804 -13.23 20.15 -72.41
CA LYS A 804 -12.41 20.16 -73.62
C LYS A 804 -10.95 20.49 -73.30
N GLU A 805 -10.05 20.34 -74.25
CA GLU A 805 -8.63 20.71 -74.09
C GLU A 805 -8.45 22.21 -73.79
N GLU A 806 -9.32 23.04 -74.37
CA GLU A 806 -9.43 24.48 -74.09
C GLU A 806 -9.82 24.79 -72.64
N ASP A 807 -10.47 23.85 -71.95
CA ASP A 807 -10.90 24.02 -70.55
C ASP A 807 -9.77 23.84 -69.53
N LYS A 808 -8.59 23.38 -69.98
CA LYS A 808 -7.39 23.31 -69.14
C LYS A 808 -6.98 24.71 -68.70
N LEU A 809 -6.54 24.82 -67.44
CA LEU A 809 -6.24 26.09 -66.79
C LEU A 809 -5.27 26.97 -67.61
N CYS A 810 -4.20 26.37 -68.15
CA CYS A 810 -3.23 27.08 -68.98
C CYS A 810 -3.85 27.62 -70.29
N ASN A 811 -4.66 26.82 -70.98
CA ASN A 811 -5.26 27.20 -72.26
C ASN A 811 -6.31 28.29 -72.06
N LYS A 812 -7.14 28.18 -71.01
CA LYS A 812 -8.04 29.26 -70.58
C LYS A 812 -7.29 30.54 -70.20
N THR A 813 -6.11 30.42 -69.61
CA THR A 813 -5.27 31.58 -69.28
C THR A 813 -4.83 32.28 -70.56
N THR A 814 -4.36 31.54 -71.56
CA THR A 814 -3.98 32.10 -72.87
C THR A 814 -5.15 32.81 -73.55
N THR A 815 -6.35 32.22 -73.55
CA THR A 815 -7.56 32.85 -74.12
C THR A 815 -8.01 34.09 -73.33
N ALA A 816 -7.90 34.06 -71.99
CA ALA A 816 -8.22 35.22 -71.18
C ALA A 816 -7.21 36.36 -71.39
N LEU A 817 -5.93 36.05 -71.59
CA LEU A 817 -4.90 37.04 -71.91
C LEU A 817 -5.15 37.68 -73.29
N SER A 818 -5.52 36.90 -74.31
CA SER A 818 -5.84 37.46 -75.63
C SER A 818 -7.04 38.41 -75.57
N TYR A 819 -8.06 38.10 -74.76
CA TYR A 819 -9.20 39.00 -74.56
C TYR A 819 -8.85 40.26 -73.75
N LEU A 820 -7.98 40.15 -72.74
CA LEU A 820 -7.53 41.29 -71.94
C LEU A 820 -6.65 42.27 -72.75
N LEU A 821 -5.81 41.73 -73.64
CA LEU A 821 -4.89 42.53 -74.46
C LEU A 821 -5.55 43.10 -75.73
N GLY A 822 -6.64 42.48 -76.22
CA GLY A 822 -7.19 42.79 -77.55
C GLY A 822 -8.56 43.46 -77.62
N LEU A 823 -9.35 43.55 -76.53
CA LEU A 823 -10.76 44.01 -76.61
C LEU A 823 -11.10 45.15 -75.65
N GLN A 824 -12.00 46.06 -76.08
CA GLN A 824 -12.55 47.18 -75.29
C GLN A 824 -13.88 46.86 -74.58
N ASN A 825 -14.40 45.63 -74.69
CA ASN A 825 -15.72 45.30 -74.15
C ASN A 825 -15.67 44.88 -72.66
N TYR A 826 -16.34 45.65 -71.81
CA TYR A 826 -16.43 45.44 -70.35
C TYR A 826 -16.83 44.02 -69.94
N ALA A 827 -17.75 43.34 -70.64
CA ALA A 827 -18.21 42.02 -70.27
C ALA A 827 -17.13 40.93 -70.47
N TYR A 828 -16.41 41.02 -71.59
CA TYR A 828 -15.32 40.10 -71.91
C TYR A 828 -14.08 40.36 -71.05
N ILE A 829 -13.76 41.63 -70.79
CA ILE A 829 -12.69 42.02 -69.87
C ILE A 829 -12.99 41.47 -68.46
N LEU A 830 -14.22 41.63 -67.98
CA LEU A 830 -14.64 41.11 -66.68
C LEU A 830 -14.54 39.59 -66.60
N ALA A 831 -14.97 38.87 -67.64
CA ALA A 831 -14.86 37.41 -67.72
C ALA A 831 -13.39 36.95 -67.75
N ALA A 832 -12.55 37.63 -68.53
CA ALA A 832 -11.12 37.39 -68.60
C ALA A 832 -10.46 37.58 -67.22
N LEU A 833 -10.71 38.71 -66.55
CA LEU A 833 -10.15 38.97 -65.22
C LEU A 833 -10.61 37.97 -64.15
N LYS A 834 -11.87 37.50 -64.19
CA LYS A 834 -12.35 36.41 -63.29
C LYS A 834 -11.58 35.10 -63.51
N HIS A 835 -11.28 34.78 -64.76
CA HIS A 835 -10.46 33.62 -65.10
C HIS A 835 -9.00 33.80 -64.69
N LEU A 836 -8.40 34.97 -64.95
CA LEU A 836 -7.02 35.28 -64.59
C LEU A 836 -6.83 35.33 -63.08
N ASP A 837 -7.76 35.86 -62.30
CA ASP A 837 -7.73 35.76 -60.83
C ASP A 837 -7.70 34.30 -60.37
N THR A 838 -8.55 33.45 -60.97
CA THR A 838 -8.59 32.02 -60.62
C THR A 838 -7.30 31.30 -61.04
N ALA A 839 -6.76 31.59 -62.22
CA ALA A 839 -5.54 30.97 -62.74
C ALA A 839 -4.31 31.37 -61.93
N THR A 840 -4.12 32.67 -61.71
CA THR A 840 -3.01 33.23 -60.93
C THR A 840 -3.10 32.91 -59.44
N ARG A 841 -4.27 32.51 -58.94
CA ARG A 841 -4.41 32.01 -57.56
C ARG A 841 -4.03 30.54 -57.43
N LEU A 842 -4.16 29.73 -58.48
CA LEU A 842 -4.05 28.27 -58.40
C LEU A 842 -2.77 27.70 -59.03
N SER A 843 -2.06 28.44 -59.88
CA SER A 843 -0.87 27.95 -60.59
C SER A 843 0.23 29.02 -60.68
N PRO A 844 1.47 28.71 -60.24
CA PRO A 844 2.61 29.60 -60.42
C PRO A 844 3.00 29.77 -61.90
N GLU A 845 2.81 28.73 -62.74
CA GLU A 845 3.09 28.79 -64.17
C GLU A 845 2.15 29.76 -64.90
N CYS A 846 0.91 29.90 -64.42
CA CYS A 846 -0.02 30.90 -64.96
C CYS A 846 0.37 32.33 -64.54
N CYS A 847 1.00 32.51 -63.36
CA CYS A 847 1.54 33.81 -62.95
C CYS A 847 2.72 34.24 -63.83
N GLU A 848 3.68 33.33 -64.07
CA GLU A 848 4.84 33.61 -64.93
C GLU A 848 4.40 33.94 -66.36
N ARG A 849 3.47 33.14 -66.93
CA ARG A 849 2.94 33.38 -68.28
C ARG A 849 2.19 34.71 -68.44
N LEU A 850 1.47 35.16 -67.40
CA LEU A 850 0.77 36.45 -67.41
C LEU A 850 1.76 37.63 -67.41
N VAL A 851 2.87 37.50 -66.68
CA VAL A 851 3.94 38.50 -66.67
C VAL A 851 4.66 38.51 -68.03
N GLU A 852 4.99 37.35 -68.57
CA GLU A 852 5.64 37.21 -69.89
C GLU A 852 4.81 37.83 -71.03
N SER A 853 3.48 37.81 -70.92
CA SER A 853 2.60 38.40 -71.93
C SER A 853 2.46 39.93 -71.81
N GLY A 854 3.16 40.59 -70.89
CA GLY A 854 3.07 42.05 -70.67
C GLY A 854 1.74 42.52 -70.09
N ALA A 855 0.90 41.61 -69.60
CA ALA A 855 -0.46 41.95 -69.17
C ALA A 855 -0.50 42.80 -67.89
N THR A 856 0.59 42.87 -67.12
CA THR A 856 0.68 43.74 -65.93
C THR A 856 0.49 45.21 -66.28
N HIS A 857 1.13 45.69 -67.35
CA HIS A 857 0.95 47.06 -67.86
C HIS A 857 -0.51 47.32 -68.26
N THR A 858 -1.11 46.42 -69.05
CA THR A 858 -2.50 46.53 -69.49
C THR A 858 -3.49 46.53 -68.32
N ILE A 859 -3.22 45.75 -67.26
CA ILE A 859 -4.05 45.75 -66.04
C ILE A 859 -3.98 47.11 -65.32
N PHE A 860 -2.80 47.73 -65.21
CA PHE A 860 -2.68 49.07 -64.62
C PHE A 860 -3.34 50.15 -65.49
N THR A 861 -3.20 50.08 -66.81
CA THR A 861 -3.92 50.97 -67.75
C THR A 861 -5.43 50.81 -67.61
N LEU A 862 -5.91 49.58 -67.49
CA LEU A 862 -7.33 49.29 -67.26
C LEU A 862 -7.81 49.87 -65.93
N ILE A 863 -7.03 49.74 -64.84
CA ILE A 863 -7.35 50.36 -63.54
C ILE A 863 -7.51 51.88 -63.67
N ARG A 864 -6.60 52.56 -64.38
CA ARG A 864 -6.64 54.02 -64.60
C ARG A 864 -7.84 54.46 -65.43
N SER A 865 -8.25 53.64 -66.40
CA SER A 865 -9.42 53.92 -67.24
C SER A 865 -10.77 53.67 -66.56
N CYS A 866 -10.79 52.94 -65.43
CA CYS A 866 -12.02 52.58 -64.74
C CYS A 866 -12.54 53.71 -63.85
N ASN A 867 -13.85 53.94 -63.88
CA ASN A 867 -14.52 54.94 -63.06
C ASN A 867 -15.20 54.33 -61.81
N ARG A 868 -16.02 55.11 -61.09
CA ARG A 868 -16.72 54.67 -59.86
C ARG A 868 -18.02 53.88 -60.10
N SER A 869 -18.33 53.51 -61.34
CA SER A 869 -19.50 52.65 -61.62
C SER A 869 -19.34 51.26 -61.03
N VAL A 870 -20.46 50.57 -60.75
CA VAL A 870 -20.44 49.21 -60.15
C VAL A 870 -19.65 48.19 -60.99
N PRO A 871 -19.78 48.14 -62.34
CA PRO A 871 -18.97 47.25 -63.16
C PRO A 871 -17.49 47.61 -63.16
N SER A 872 -17.16 48.92 -63.19
CA SER A 872 -15.76 49.39 -63.13
C SER A 872 -15.11 49.09 -61.77
N MET A 873 -15.85 49.20 -60.67
CA MET A 873 -15.38 48.76 -59.35
C MET A 873 -15.11 47.25 -59.31
N GLU A 874 -15.92 46.43 -59.98
CA GLU A 874 -15.68 44.98 -60.06
C GLU A 874 -14.43 44.65 -60.88
N ILE A 875 -14.21 45.34 -61.99
CA ILE A 875 -12.99 45.26 -62.79
C ILE A 875 -11.77 45.65 -61.94
N ILE A 876 -11.78 46.81 -61.28
CA ILE A 876 -10.69 47.26 -60.41
C ILE A 876 -10.42 46.23 -59.31
N THR A 877 -11.47 45.70 -58.67
CA THR A 877 -11.32 44.70 -57.60
C THR A 877 -10.62 43.44 -58.11
N LEU A 878 -11.02 42.92 -59.28
CA LEU A 878 -10.42 41.72 -59.86
C LEU A 878 -9.00 42.00 -60.36
N SER A 879 -8.76 43.15 -61.00
CA SER A 879 -7.44 43.60 -61.44
C SER A 879 -6.44 43.67 -60.29
N ILE A 880 -6.79 44.33 -59.18
CA ILE A 880 -5.94 44.39 -57.99
C ILE A 880 -5.75 42.99 -57.40
N GLN A 881 -6.78 42.14 -57.44
CA GLN A 881 -6.67 40.76 -56.95
C GLN A 881 -5.69 39.92 -57.79
N VAL A 882 -5.69 40.06 -59.12
CA VAL A 882 -4.70 39.43 -60.00
C VAL A 882 -3.29 39.93 -59.65
N LEU A 883 -3.09 41.25 -59.55
CA LEU A 883 -1.80 41.84 -59.18
C LEU A 883 -1.33 41.41 -57.78
N LEU A 884 -2.25 41.24 -56.83
CA LEU A 884 -1.98 40.66 -55.52
C LEU A 884 -1.52 39.20 -55.60
N ASN A 885 -2.15 38.39 -56.44
CA ASN A 885 -1.76 37.00 -56.62
C ASN A 885 -0.34 36.89 -57.20
N LEU A 886 -0.01 37.75 -58.18
CA LEU A 886 1.35 37.87 -58.72
C LEU A 886 2.35 38.35 -57.66
N SER A 887 1.99 39.36 -56.85
CA SER A 887 2.89 39.92 -55.84
C SER A 887 3.10 39.00 -54.64
N LYS A 888 2.17 38.07 -54.36
CA LYS A 888 2.37 36.99 -53.38
C LYS A 888 3.42 35.97 -53.84
N TYR A 889 3.73 35.92 -55.14
CA TYR A 889 4.75 35.05 -55.71
C TYR A 889 6.02 35.83 -56.01
N ASN A 890 7.10 35.48 -55.32
CA ASN A 890 8.36 36.21 -55.34
C ASN A 890 9.02 36.34 -56.72
N ARG A 891 8.74 35.45 -57.69
CA ARG A 891 9.32 35.57 -59.05
C ARG A 891 8.60 36.59 -59.93
N THR A 892 7.38 37.00 -59.57
CA THR A 892 6.53 37.88 -60.39
C THR A 892 6.23 39.23 -59.75
N ILE A 893 6.73 39.47 -58.54
CA ILE A 893 6.50 40.72 -57.80
C ILE A 893 7.18 41.93 -58.46
N ASP A 894 8.38 41.72 -59.02
CA ASP A 894 9.18 42.78 -59.67
C ASP A 894 8.43 43.36 -60.88
N ALA A 895 7.87 42.48 -61.72
CA ALA A 895 7.05 42.87 -62.87
C ALA A 895 5.74 43.59 -62.54
N VAL A 896 5.30 43.59 -61.27
CA VAL A 896 4.17 44.42 -60.79
C VAL A 896 4.65 45.77 -60.28
N TYR A 897 5.84 45.83 -59.66
CA TYR A 897 6.44 47.07 -59.18
C TYR A 897 6.95 47.95 -60.32
N ASP A 898 7.65 47.35 -61.28
CA ASP A 898 8.36 48.04 -62.36
C ASP A 898 7.44 48.64 -63.42
N VAL A 899 6.12 48.50 -63.29
CA VAL A 899 5.16 49.18 -64.17
C VAL A 899 5.15 50.68 -63.86
N ASP A 900 5.25 51.52 -64.88
CA ASP A 900 5.25 52.98 -64.75
C ASP A 900 4.06 53.49 -63.92
N SER A 901 4.34 54.37 -62.97
CA SER A 901 3.36 54.94 -62.02
C SER A 901 2.51 53.90 -61.27
N SER A 902 3.01 52.66 -61.07
CA SER A 902 2.29 51.60 -60.34
C SER A 902 1.90 52.03 -58.91
N VAL A 903 2.85 52.58 -58.16
CA VAL A 903 2.66 53.06 -56.79
C VAL A 903 1.71 54.24 -56.74
N GLU A 904 1.86 55.20 -57.64
CA GLU A 904 1.00 56.38 -57.73
C GLU A 904 -0.46 56.00 -58.02
N THR A 905 -0.67 55.07 -58.94
CA THR A 905 -2.01 54.55 -59.29
C THR A 905 -2.67 53.86 -58.09
N LEU A 906 -1.92 53.08 -57.32
CA LEU A 906 -2.44 52.44 -56.11
C LEU A 906 -2.75 53.47 -55.01
N LEU A 907 -1.94 54.54 -54.87
CA LEU A 907 -2.21 55.64 -53.94
C LEU A 907 -3.43 56.46 -54.34
N GLU A 908 -3.68 56.62 -55.65
CA GLU A 908 -4.91 57.21 -56.17
C GLU A 908 -6.12 56.34 -55.85
N LEU A 909 -6.03 55.03 -56.01
CA LEU A 909 -7.10 54.10 -55.61
C LEU A 909 -7.40 54.18 -54.11
N LEU A 910 -6.36 54.27 -53.27
CA LEU A 910 -6.54 54.49 -51.83
C LEU A 910 -7.23 55.81 -51.53
N GLN A 911 -6.88 56.87 -52.26
CA GLN A 911 -7.52 58.17 -52.14
C GLN A 911 -8.99 58.10 -52.60
N ILE A 912 -9.29 57.43 -53.72
CA ILE A 912 -10.62 57.37 -54.33
C ILE A 912 -11.59 56.51 -53.50
N TYR A 913 -11.15 55.35 -53.02
CA TYR A 913 -12.00 54.35 -52.37
C TYR A 913 -11.92 54.37 -50.83
N ARG A 914 -11.48 55.48 -50.24
CA ARG A 914 -11.39 55.69 -48.78
C ARG A 914 -12.76 55.78 -48.04
N GLU A 915 -13.91 55.72 -48.73
CA GLU A 915 -15.31 55.83 -48.20
C GLU A 915 -16.26 54.84 -48.94
N LYS A 916 -17.31 54.18 -48.40
CA LYS A 916 -18.52 54.54 -47.59
C LYS A 916 -18.92 53.29 -46.77
N ALA A 917 -19.51 53.40 -45.56
CA ALA A 917 -20.15 52.28 -44.83
C ALA A 917 -21.61 52.63 -44.56
N GLY A 918 -22.55 51.98 -45.25
CA GLY A 918 -23.99 52.26 -45.11
C GLY A 918 -24.89 51.78 -46.24
N ASP A 919 -24.37 51.63 -47.46
CA ASP A 919 -25.10 51.05 -48.61
C ASP A 919 -24.41 49.76 -49.06
N LYS A 920 -25.12 48.81 -49.70
CA LYS A 920 -24.52 47.57 -50.24
C LYS A 920 -23.35 47.77 -51.24
N VAL A 921 -23.11 49.02 -51.67
CA VAL A 921 -21.97 49.45 -52.51
C VAL A 921 -20.68 49.68 -51.69
N ALA A 922 -20.82 49.94 -50.38
CA ALA A 922 -19.75 50.11 -49.38
C ALA A 922 -18.76 48.95 -49.31
N GLU A 923 -19.27 47.72 -49.33
CA GLU A 923 -18.46 46.50 -49.18
C GLU A 923 -17.54 46.29 -50.39
N LYS A 924 -17.97 46.72 -51.59
CA LYS A 924 -17.17 46.63 -52.82
C LYS A 924 -16.04 47.67 -52.84
N GLY A 925 -16.31 48.92 -52.44
CA GLY A 925 -15.28 49.97 -52.32
C GLY A 925 -14.26 49.68 -51.22
N GLY A 926 -14.69 49.20 -50.05
CA GLY A 926 -13.80 48.81 -48.95
C GLY A 926 -12.88 47.62 -49.28
N SER A 927 -13.35 46.71 -50.15
CA SER A 927 -12.54 45.62 -50.72
C SER A 927 -11.42 46.16 -51.62
N ILE A 928 -11.70 47.17 -52.47
CA ILE A 928 -10.67 47.81 -53.31
C ILE A 928 -9.61 48.50 -52.45
N PHE A 929 -10.02 49.28 -51.45
CA PHE A 929 -9.12 49.99 -50.54
C PHE A 929 -8.19 49.04 -49.77
N THR A 930 -8.75 47.98 -49.18
CA THR A 930 -7.96 47.00 -48.41
C THR A 930 -7.02 46.20 -49.30
N LYS A 931 -7.45 45.81 -50.51
CA LYS A 931 -6.60 45.10 -51.49
C LYS A 931 -5.49 45.98 -52.03
N ALA A 932 -5.75 47.25 -52.33
CA ALA A 932 -4.73 48.20 -52.76
C ALA A 932 -3.70 48.48 -51.66
N CYS A 933 -4.14 48.65 -50.40
CA CYS A 933 -3.23 48.78 -49.25
C CYS A 933 -2.34 47.54 -49.14
N PHE A 934 -2.95 46.36 -49.27
CA PHE A 934 -2.24 45.10 -49.13
C PHE A 934 -1.24 44.86 -50.27
N LEU A 935 -1.59 45.28 -51.49
CA LEU A 935 -0.70 45.22 -52.64
C LEU A 935 0.51 46.12 -52.41
N LEU A 936 0.30 47.37 -52.01
CA LEU A 936 1.38 48.29 -51.66
C LEU A 936 2.27 47.74 -50.54
N VAL A 937 1.71 47.12 -49.50
CA VAL A 937 2.48 46.45 -48.42
C VAL A 937 3.41 45.38 -48.97
N LEU A 938 2.95 44.55 -49.92
CA LEU A 938 3.79 43.51 -50.53
C LEU A 938 4.89 44.12 -51.38
N LEU A 939 4.57 45.15 -52.19
CA LEU A 939 5.55 45.82 -53.05
C LEU A 939 6.65 46.52 -52.24
N VAL A 940 6.31 47.13 -51.09
CA VAL A 940 7.27 47.85 -50.22
C VAL A 940 7.83 46.99 -49.10
N GLN A 941 7.64 45.66 -49.16
CA GLN A 941 8.24 44.74 -48.19
C GLN A 941 9.78 44.67 -48.32
N ASP A 942 10.29 44.92 -49.54
CA ASP A 942 11.72 45.11 -49.78
C ASP A 942 12.13 46.53 -49.32
N GLU A 943 13.15 46.60 -48.49
CA GLU A 943 13.68 47.83 -47.92
C GLU A 943 14.17 48.82 -49.01
N ARG A 944 14.66 48.29 -50.15
CA ARG A 944 15.07 49.13 -51.29
C ARG A 944 13.87 49.86 -51.91
N ARG A 945 12.79 49.13 -52.20
CA ARG A 945 11.53 49.69 -52.72
C ARG A 945 10.88 50.63 -51.73
N ALA A 946 10.91 50.30 -50.44
CA ALA A 946 10.41 51.18 -49.38
C ALA A 946 11.17 52.51 -49.31
N MET A 947 12.49 52.52 -49.58
CA MET A 947 13.28 53.76 -49.70
C MET A 947 12.89 54.57 -50.94
N GLU A 948 12.75 53.93 -52.10
CA GLU A 948 12.36 54.60 -53.35
C GLU A 948 10.97 55.23 -53.25
N VAL A 949 9.99 54.49 -52.72
CA VAL A 949 8.62 55.01 -52.51
C VAL A 949 8.58 56.19 -51.54
N ARG A 950 9.47 56.22 -50.53
CA ARG A 950 9.58 57.36 -49.60
C ARG A 950 10.14 58.64 -50.24
N LYS A 951 11.00 58.50 -51.25
CA LYS A 951 11.61 59.64 -51.98
C LYS A 951 10.64 60.29 -52.96
N LEU A 952 9.55 59.60 -53.33
CA LEU A 952 8.53 60.15 -54.22
C LEU A 952 7.80 61.33 -53.55
N PRO A 953 7.61 62.45 -54.27
CA PRO A 953 7.04 63.66 -53.70
C PRO A 953 5.60 63.42 -53.21
N LYS A 954 5.28 63.96 -52.02
CA LYS A 954 3.93 63.94 -51.41
C LYS A 954 3.38 62.55 -51.04
N VAL A 955 4.09 61.44 -51.29
CA VAL A 955 3.61 60.07 -50.97
C VAL A 955 3.43 59.86 -49.48
N SER A 956 4.43 60.25 -48.68
CA SER A 956 4.40 60.11 -47.21
C SER A 956 3.26 60.91 -46.58
N ASP A 957 3.02 62.13 -47.06
CA ASP A 957 1.94 62.99 -46.56
C ASP A 957 0.55 62.48 -46.98
N ARG A 958 0.42 61.97 -48.22
CA ARG A 958 -0.81 61.31 -48.69
C ARG A 958 -1.17 60.11 -47.82
N ILE A 959 -0.23 59.21 -47.56
CA ILE A 959 -0.45 58.01 -46.72
C ILE A 959 -0.81 58.41 -45.29
N ARG A 960 -0.10 59.39 -44.71
CA ARG A 960 -0.38 59.90 -43.36
C ARG A 960 -1.77 60.52 -43.25
N SER A 961 -2.18 61.29 -44.25
CA SER A 961 -3.52 61.86 -44.35
C SER A 961 -4.60 60.76 -44.41
N ILE A 962 -4.42 59.78 -45.31
CA ILE A 962 -5.34 58.62 -45.44
C ILE A 962 -5.42 57.85 -44.12
N TYR A 963 -4.29 57.54 -43.48
CA TYR A 963 -4.24 56.85 -42.18
C TYR A 963 -5.04 57.58 -41.09
N ARG A 964 -4.79 58.89 -40.91
CA ARG A 964 -5.50 59.71 -39.90
C ARG A 964 -7.00 59.73 -40.13
N LEU A 965 -7.42 59.86 -41.40
CA LEU A 965 -8.83 59.84 -41.77
C LEU A 965 -9.48 58.47 -41.51
N THR A 966 -8.83 57.36 -41.90
CA THR A 966 -9.33 56.00 -41.64
C THR A 966 -9.42 55.72 -40.13
N LEU A 967 -8.42 56.14 -39.34
CA LEU A 967 -8.41 55.99 -37.88
C LEU A 967 -9.56 56.75 -37.21
N ARG A 968 -9.80 58.00 -37.62
CA ARG A 968 -10.92 58.80 -37.10
C ARG A 968 -12.27 58.12 -37.38
N LYS A 969 -12.46 57.60 -38.60
CA LYS A 969 -13.71 56.92 -38.99
C LYS A 969 -13.92 55.60 -38.27
N TYR A 970 -12.87 54.80 -38.10
CA TYR A 970 -12.95 53.55 -37.33
C TYR A 970 -13.40 53.80 -35.88
N LYS A 971 -12.90 54.87 -35.24
CA LYS A 971 -13.36 55.27 -33.89
C LYS A 971 -14.86 55.55 -33.87
N MET A 972 -15.37 56.31 -34.84
CA MET A 972 -16.81 56.60 -34.96
C MET A 972 -17.65 55.33 -35.19
N ASP A 973 -17.23 54.42 -36.06
CA ASP A 973 -17.95 53.16 -36.32
C ASP A 973 -17.91 52.19 -35.12
N ALA A 974 -16.79 52.15 -34.38
CA ALA A 974 -16.68 51.38 -33.15
C ALA A 974 -17.65 51.88 -32.07
N GLU A 975 -17.84 53.20 -31.96
CA GLU A 975 -18.84 53.80 -31.09
C GLU A 975 -20.27 53.47 -31.54
N ARG A 976 -20.57 53.59 -32.84
CA ARG A 976 -21.86 53.21 -33.43
C ARG A 976 -22.18 51.72 -33.21
N ASN A 977 -21.19 50.84 -33.34
CA ASN A 977 -21.33 49.40 -33.09
C ASN A 977 -21.49 49.06 -31.60
N LYS A 978 -20.85 49.81 -30.68
CA LYS A 978 -21.11 49.69 -29.24
C LYS A 978 -22.55 50.08 -28.90
N VAL A 979 -23.10 51.11 -29.55
CA VAL A 979 -24.51 51.51 -29.39
C VAL A 979 -25.45 50.43 -29.93
N LYS A 980 -25.18 49.87 -31.12
CA LYS A 980 -25.95 48.74 -31.69
C LYS A 980 -25.83 47.46 -30.85
N GLN A 981 -24.66 47.15 -30.30
CA GLN A 981 -24.47 46.00 -29.41
C GLN A 981 -25.23 46.20 -28.10
N LYS A 982 -25.24 47.42 -27.52
CA LYS A 982 -26.06 47.75 -26.35
C LYS A 982 -27.56 47.57 -26.64
N MET A 983 -28.04 47.93 -27.83
CA MET A 983 -29.41 47.68 -28.29
C MET A 983 -29.72 46.19 -28.55
N ASN A 984 -28.73 45.37 -28.92
CA ASN A 984 -28.94 43.94 -29.16
C ASN A 984 -28.74 43.07 -27.89
N THR A 985 -27.99 43.55 -26.89
CA THR A 985 -27.80 42.87 -25.60
C THR A 985 -29.02 42.94 -24.69
N SER A 986 -30.00 43.82 -24.97
CA SER A 986 -31.28 43.82 -24.28
C SER A 986 -32.22 42.71 -24.74
N LEU A 987 -31.93 42.00 -25.84
CA LEU A 987 -32.82 41.00 -26.44
C LEU A 987 -32.31 39.56 -26.42
N ASN A 988 -31.03 39.30 -26.17
CA ASN A 988 -30.52 37.92 -26.06
C ASN A 988 -29.41 37.82 -25.02
N GLY A 989 -29.81 37.40 -23.81
CA GLY A 989 -28.89 37.08 -22.72
C GLY A 989 -27.97 35.93 -23.10
N SER A 990 -26.69 36.24 -23.33
CA SER A 990 -25.63 35.22 -23.33
C SER A 990 -24.32 35.81 -22.80
N PHE A 991 -23.79 35.13 -21.79
CA PHE A 991 -22.51 35.40 -21.15
C PHE A 991 -21.35 35.21 -22.16
N LEU A 992 -20.57 36.27 -22.40
CA LEU A 992 -19.33 36.19 -23.16
C LEU A 992 -18.17 35.77 -22.24
N LEU A 993 -17.58 34.62 -22.56
CA LEU A 993 -16.25 34.21 -22.10
C LEU A 993 -15.19 35.24 -22.55
N GLN A 994 -14.41 35.75 -21.60
CA GLN A 994 -13.18 36.49 -21.88
C GLN A 994 -12.26 35.65 -22.79
N ALA A 995 -11.86 36.24 -23.92
CA ALA A 995 -10.84 35.67 -24.78
C ALA A 995 -9.50 35.62 -24.02
N THR A 996 -9.02 34.40 -23.77
CA THR A 996 -7.70 34.14 -23.19
C THR A 996 -6.61 34.72 -24.12
N PRO A 997 -5.50 35.28 -23.58
CA PRO A 997 -4.43 35.83 -24.41
C PRO A 997 -3.84 34.71 -25.26
N ARG A 998 -4.05 34.78 -26.58
CA ARG A 998 -3.41 33.85 -27.50
C ARG A 998 -1.93 34.20 -27.57
N LYS A 999 -1.09 33.22 -27.22
CA LYS A 999 0.36 33.22 -27.47
C LYS A 999 0.66 33.83 -28.84
N SER A 1000 1.65 34.72 -28.89
CA SER A 1000 2.16 35.34 -30.11
C SER A 1000 2.28 34.29 -31.21
N LYS A 1001 1.40 34.37 -32.20
CA LYS A 1001 1.50 33.52 -33.39
C LYS A 1001 2.84 33.80 -34.06
N PRO A 1002 3.49 32.78 -34.66
CA PRO A 1002 4.65 33.02 -35.50
C PRO A 1002 4.31 34.09 -36.55
N VAL A 1003 5.29 34.95 -36.86
CA VAL A 1003 5.16 36.01 -37.87
C VAL A 1003 4.54 35.41 -39.12
N ALA A 1004 3.30 35.81 -39.41
CA ALA A 1004 2.56 35.24 -40.51
C ALA A 1004 3.26 35.63 -41.82
N ARG A 1005 3.59 34.62 -42.63
CA ARG A 1005 4.28 34.84 -43.91
C ARG A 1005 3.25 34.99 -45.03
N PHE A 1006 3.48 35.96 -45.91
CA PHE A 1006 2.73 36.09 -47.15
C PHE A 1006 3.10 34.91 -48.07
N ALA A 1007 2.10 34.18 -48.54
CA ALA A 1007 2.31 33.04 -49.42
C ALA A 1007 1.13 32.86 -50.38
N PRO A 1008 1.37 32.40 -51.61
CA PRO A 1008 0.30 32.08 -52.57
C PRO A 1008 -0.66 30.99 -52.08
N ASP A 1009 -1.80 30.82 -52.75
CA ASP A 1009 -2.86 29.87 -52.35
C ASP A 1009 -2.49 28.39 -52.59
N TRP A 1010 -1.58 28.11 -53.52
CA TRP A 1010 -1.01 26.76 -53.69
C TRP A 1010 -0.06 26.35 -52.55
N VAL A 1011 0.37 27.27 -51.69
CA VAL A 1011 1.23 26.98 -50.53
C VAL A 1011 0.38 26.67 -49.30
N LEU A 1012 0.12 25.39 -49.06
CA LEU A 1012 -0.73 24.90 -47.97
C LEU A 1012 0.02 24.90 -46.62
N ARG A 1013 0.12 26.06 -45.96
CA ARG A 1013 0.67 26.18 -44.59
C ARG A 1013 -0.33 26.78 -43.59
N ARG A 1014 -0.16 26.44 -42.30
CA ARG A 1014 -1.05 26.87 -41.19
C ARG A 1014 -0.78 28.30 -40.70
N ASP A 1015 0.37 28.87 -41.04
CA ASP A 1015 0.88 30.20 -40.66
C ASP A 1015 0.59 31.28 -41.72
N LYS A 1016 -0.25 30.98 -42.71
CA LYS A 1016 -0.63 31.91 -43.78
C LYS A 1016 -1.47 33.08 -43.23
N LEU A 1017 -1.07 34.32 -43.54
CA LEU A 1017 -1.90 35.49 -43.28
C LEU A 1017 -3.12 35.46 -44.23
N LYS A 1018 -4.33 35.54 -43.68
CA LYS A 1018 -5.55 35.72 -44.48
C LYS A 1018 -5.59 37.14 -45.03
N ASP A 1019 -6.25 37.32 -46.19
CA ASP A 1019 -6.47 38.65 -46.76
C ASP A 1019 -7.07 39.59 -45.69
N ILE A 1020 -6.49 40.78 -45.57
CA ILE A 1020 -6.87 41.76 -44.54
C ILE A 1020 -8.15 42.44 -45.01
N VAL A 1021 -9.24 42.21 -44.28
CA VAL A 1021 -10.56 42.78 -44.58
C VAL A 1021 -10.78 44.10 -43.83
N ASP A 1022 -9.97 44.38 -42.79
CA ASP A 1022 -10.08 45.58 -41.98
C ASP A 1022 -9.29 46.75 -42.60
N PRO A 1023 -9.96 47.84 -43.05
CA PRO A 1023 -9.33 49.00 -43.67
C PRO A 1023 -8.29 49.68 -42.77
N LEU A 1024 -8.56 49.80 -41.47
CA LEU A 1024 -7.65 50.47 -40.53
C LEU A 1024 -6.36 49.65 -40.37
N ARG A 1025 -6.50 48.35 -40.20
CA ARG A 1025 -5.36 47.44 -40.10
C ARG A 1025 -4.55 47.41 -41.40
N ALA A 1026 -5.21 47.48 -42.57
CA ALA A 1026 -4.55 47.48 -43.86
C ALA A 1026 -3.68 48.73 -44.06
N ILE A 1027 -4.21 49.93 -43.78
CA ILE A 1027 -3.45 51.18 -43.90
C ILE A 1027 -2.37 51.31 -42.82
N GLN A 1028 -2.61 50.77 -41.62
CA GLN A 1028 -1.60 50.72 -40.55
C GLN A 1028 -0.40 49.84 -40.94
N MET A 1029 -0.65 48.70 -41.58
CA MET A 1029 0.44 47.84 -42.07
C MET A 1029 1.26 48.53 -43.16
N LEU A 1030 0.62 49.27 -44.06
CA LEU A 1030 1.30 50.05 -45.09
C LEU A 1030 2.17 51.16 -44.48
N ALA A 1031 1.59 51.93 -43.56
CA ALA A 1031 2.30 53.01 -42.91
C ALA A 1031 3.44 52.48 -42.02
N ASN A 1032 3.32 51.30 -41.41
CA ASN A 1032 4.42 50.64 -40.69
C ASN A 1032 5.52 50.15 -41.64
N ALA A 1033 5.15 49.54 -42.78
CA ALA A 1033 6.11 49.02 -43.75
C ALA A 1033 6.97 50.14 -44.37
N LEU A 1034 6.41 51.33 -44.51
CA LEU A 1034 7.12 52.51 -44.99
C LEU A 1034 7.71 53.38 -43.87
N ALA A 1035 7.55 53.00 -42.59
CA ALA A 1035 7.94 53.81 -41.44
C ALA A 1035 7.36 55.25 -41.46
N ILE A 1036 6.10 55.39 -41.89
CA ILE A 1036 5.37 56.68 -42.04
C ILE A 1036 4.42 56.96 -40.85
N VAL A 1037 4.05 55.94 -40.06
CA VAL A 1037 3.32 56.17 -38.80
C VAL A 1037 4.26 56.86 -37.80
N PRO A 1038 3.79 57.86 -37.03
CA PRO A 1038 4.54 58.42 -35.91
C PRO A 1038 4.98 57.36 -34.88
#